data_AF-A0A3D0HQ74-F1
#
_entry.id   AF-A0A3D0HQ74-F1
#
_cell.length_a   1.000
_cell.length_b   1.000
_cell.length_c   1.000
_cell.angle_alpha   90.00
_cell.angle_beta   90.00
_cell.angle_gamma   90.00
#
_symmetry.space_group_name_H-M   'P 1'
#
loop_
_entity.id
_entity.type
_entity.pdbx_description
1 polymer ?
#
loop_
_entity_poly.entity_id
_entity_poly.type
_entity_poly.pdbx_seq_one_letter_code
_entity_poly.pdbx_strand_id
1 'polypeptide(L)'
;MKQRKRVWSICLVIALVFSSVFTWNEPALTAYASEAETEQIVVYVAAQGKSSDGTKTVSIGKTPLQLDKGTFASEAVEKVLRTSEYKDNYDIQDTGYGPYLESINGMKTEQAGENWYYWSFYVNGQYSTLGLGSYELQDGDQISLIYSYDDPSNEAAVFADNASLNPETAAVESAEVSMKQAQAIAAKEIYNKYFAGENEHIPGLGNVNELYAVFSLARAGFEAPEFYGKVKYKLTHQLEDLATKGTTYDAVTKKDITEDIFSSGKASEQNLSFVVLTLTALGVDVQDTQKTGGYDLLKKMALKSTYDVSVYNRDAMMLFALASGNYKLPEGEEYCTRDEIVSNVAEYTDMSIEISIEDGIIDEAIMAIQPLASYTDKASVQKACRKVIRFAGKMQDINGNFAESKDDNVLTTAQTLTALGEFGINPLVETGDVDFVKNGHTLTDTILENVDFDQEKMSDVVMSYSPEQILRGITSFVYAAENTGETLYQVKTAAKTKEITEPFEDEKPQPDASATPSAAPSAVPSTGPSAAPSTKPSANPSTAPSVSPSTAPSASPVAADGTDKSVSKKNPAKKIVASKKKVNTKKGKTVKLVIKVTAENPKKATTDAVKVTGKKIKVKKITKKAGKITIKVKALKKGKQVVKVKVGKASTKVTLNIR
;
A
#
# COMPACT_ATOMS: atom_id res chain seq x y z
N MET A 1 13.58 27.33 23.17
CA MET A 1 12.33 27.77 23.85
C MET A 1 11.31 26.63 23.79
N LYS A 2 11.12 25.92 24.91
CA LYS A 2 10.03 24.95 25.09
C LYS A 2 8.78 25.73 25.49
N GLN A 3 7.74 25.67 24.64
CA GLN A 3 6.33 26.04 24.83
C GLN A 3 5.78 26.79 23.59
N ARG A 4 5.51 26.04 22.51
CA ARG A 4 4.43 26.40 21.58
C ARG A 4 3.46 25.22 21.53
N LYS A 5 2.40 25.42 22.30
CA LYS A 5 1.09 24.75 22.35
C LYS A 5 0.93 23.54 21.41
N ARG A 6 0.96 22.37 22.06
CA ARG A 6 0.20 21.15 21.73
C ARG A 6 -1.23 21.50 21.29
N VAL A 7 -1.51 21.54 19.98
CA VAL A 7 -2.88 21.43 19.41
C VAL A 7 -2.90 20.67 18.05
N TRP A 8 -1.77 20.34 17.43
CA TRP A 8 -1.75 19.72 16.08
C TRP A 8 -1.71 18.18 16.09
N SER A 9 -2.44 17.54 17.01
CA SER A 9 -2.67 16.08 17.01
C SER A 9 -4.14 15.73 16.77
N ILE A 10 -4.86 16.58 16.01
CA ILE A 10 -6.28 16.42 15.69
C ILE A 10 -6.55 16.44 14.16
N CYS A 11 -5.56 16.72 13.29
CA CYS A 11 -5.81 16.83 11.85
C CYS A 11 -6.08 15.50 11.13
N LEU A 12 -5.80 14.33 11.74
CA LEU A 12 -6.19 13.02 11.20
C LEU A 12 -7.66 12.63 11.44
N VAL A 13 -8.45 13.50 12.07
CA VAL A 13 -9.88 13.25 12.36
C VAL A 13 -10.83 13.91 11.34
N ILE A 14 -10.34 14.68 10.37
CA ILE A 14 -11.24 15.32 9.37
C ILE A 14 -11.21 14.65 7.99
N ALA A 15 -10.17 13.88 7.63
CA ALA A 15 -10.10 13.30 6.29
C ALA A 15 -10.74 11.90 6.13
N LEU A 16 -10.83 11.06 7.17
CA LEU A 16 -11.16 9.63 6.93
C LEU A 16 -12.17 8.95 7.89
N VAL A 17 -12.78 9.66 8.85
CA VAL A 17 -13.96 9.12 9.61
C VAL A 17 -15.08 10.15 9.86
N PHE A 18 -15.06 11.31 9.20
CA PHE A 18 -16.17 12.30 9.24
C PHE A 18 -16.52 12.84 7.84
N SER A 19 -17.20 12.02 7.02
CA SER A 19 -18.04 12.55 5.93
C SER A 19 -19.52 12.67 6.31
N SER A 20 -19.87 12.48 7.59
CA SER A 20 -21.18 12.89 8.12
C SER A 20 -21.03 14.16 8.97
N VAL A 21 -21.41 15.29 8.38
CA VAL A 21 -21.64 16.59 9.04
C VAL A 21 -20.40 17.36 9.49
N PHE A 22 -19.59 17.87 8.55
CA PHE A 22 -18.96 19.19 8.71
C PHE A 22 -18.92 19.90 7.36
N THR A 23 -19.68 20.99 7.26
CA THR A 23 -19.60 21.97 6.18
C THR A 23 -18.28 22.71 6.31
N TRP A 24 -17.28 22.33 5.53
CA TRP A 24 -16.21 23.25 5.18
C TRP A 24 -16.78 24.20 4.13
N ASN A 25 -17.03 25.45 4.53
CA ASN A 25 -17.17 26.55 3.58
C ASN A 25 -15.79 26.73 2.94
N GLU A 26 -15.56 26.09 1.80
CA GLU A 26 -14.50 26.53 0.89
C GLU A 26 -14.86 27.90 0.30
N PRO A 27 -13.90 28.81 0.10
CA PRO A 27 -14.01 29.73 -1.02
C PRO A 27 -13.94 28.86 -2.28
N ALA A 28 -15.00 28.91 -3.09
CA ALA A 28 -15.08 28.22 -4.37
C ALA A 28 -13.75 28.29 -5.13
N LEU A 29 -13.12 27.13 -5.34
CA LEU A 29 -12.04 26.94 -6.31
C LEU A 29 -12.61 27.21 -7.70
N THR A 30 -12.61 28.49 -8.08
CA THR A 30 -12.78 28.94 -9.46
C THR A 30 -11.75 28.23 -10.32
N ALA A 31 -12.20 27.64 -11.43
CA ALA A 31 -11.37 27.06 -12.47
C ALA A 31 -10.12 27.92 -12.69
N TYR A 32 -8.94 27.36 -12.41
CA TYR A 32 -7.67 28.03 -12.62
C TYR A 32 -7.52 28.29 -14.12
N ALA A 33 -7.78 29.53 -14.52
CA ALA A 33 -7.48 30.02 -15.84
C ALA A 33 -5.96 30.08 -15.98
N SER A 34 -5.44 29.39 -17.00
CA SER A 34 -4.02 29.26 -17.31
C SER A 34 -3.37 30.62 -17.64
N GLU A 35 -2.83 31.30 -16.62
CA GLU A 35 -1.55 31.97 -16.83
C GLU A 35 -0.48 30.88 -16.93
N ALA A 36 0.54 31.06 -17.76
CA ALA A 36 1.59 30.06 -17.91
C ALA A 36 2.41 30.00 -16.62
N GLU A 37 1.94 29.20 -15.65
CA GLU A 37 2.66 28.99 -14.40
C GLU A 37 4.06 28.45 -14.71
N THR A 38 5.04 29.09 -14.08
CA THR A 38 6.43 28.65 -14.12
C THR A 38 6.51 27.24 -13.56
N GLU A 39 7.20 26.35 -14.28
CA GLU A 39 7.42 24.97 -13.82
C GLU A 39 7.98 24.99 -12.40
N GLN A 40 7.32 24.31 -11.45
CA GLN A 40 7.81 24.25 -10.08
C GLN A 40 8.76 23.09 -9.84
N ILE A 41 9.76 23.31 -8.98
CA ILE A 41 10.73 22.32 -8.50
C ILE A 41 10.61 22.16 -6.98
N VAL A 42 11.05 21.03 -6.44
CA VAL A 42 11.17 20.81 -4.99
C VAL A 42 12.63 20.63 -4.59
N VAL A 43 13.09 21.39 -3.60
CA VAL A 43 14.45 21.29 -3.06
C VAL A 43 14.42 21.10 -1.55
N TYR A 44 15.53 20.65 -0.97
CA TYR A 44 15.64 20.35 0.45
C TYR A 44 16.84 21.09 1.04
N VAL A 45 16.63 21.98 2.01
CA VAL A 45 17.70 22.72 2.65
C VAL A 45 17.89 22.22 4.08
N ALA A 46 19.14 22.00 4.48
CA ALA A 46 19.51 21.71 5.86
C ALA A 46 20.81 22.45 6.22
N ALA A 47 20.99 22.73 7.51
CA ALA A 47 22.20 23.38 8.02
C ALA A 47 22.64 22.74 9.33
N GLN A 48 23.93 22.49 9.49
CA GLN A 48 24.49 22.00 10.73
C GLN A 48 25.83 22.65 11.05
N GLY A 49 26.17 22.76 12.32
CA GLY A 49 27.52 23.11 12.71
C GLY A 49 27.68 23.44 14.18
N LYS A 50 28.93 23.56 14.58
CA LYS A 50 29.34 23.87 15.96
C LYS A 50 30.48 24.89 15.93
N SER A 51 30.43 25.89 16.82
CA SER A 51 31.53 26.85 16.97
C SER A 51 32.81 26.18 17.44
N SER A 52 33.97 26.81 17.19
CA SER A 52 35.28 26.30 17.59
C SER A 52 35.40 26.03 19.10
N ASP A 53 34.79 26.88 19.93
CA ASP A 53 34.69 26.73 21.39
C ASP A 53 33.56 25.79 21.85
N GLY A 54 32.71 25.36 20.92
CA GLY A 54 31.57 24.50 21.15
C GLY A 54 30.37 25.11 21.89
N THR A 55 30.37 26.42 22.13
CA THR A 55 29.31 27.11 22.87
C THR A 55 28.06 27.37 22.02
N LYS A 56 28.23 27.45 20.69
CA LYS A 56 27.13 27.65 19.73
C LYS A 56 26.98 26.43 18.82
N THR A 57 25.74 26.17 18.47
CA THR A 57 25.37 25.14 17.50
C THR A 57 24.29 25.66 16.56
N VAL A 58 24.25 25.09 15.37
CA VAL A 58 23.19 25.25 14.38
C VAL A 58 22.71 23.87 13.98
N SER A 59 21.39 23.69 13.96
CA SER A 59 20.76 22.44 13.53
C SER A 59 19.41 22.76 12.88
N ILE A 60 19.41 22.98 11.57
CA ILE A 60 18.21 23.08 10.75
C ILE A 60 17.98 21.71 10.12
N GLY A 61 16.80 21.15 10.37
CA GLY A 61 16.38 19.86 9.81
C GLY A 61 16.22 19.90 8.29
N LYS A 62 15.85 18.77 7.70
CA LYS A 62 15.50 18.68 6.28
C LYS A 62 14.24 19.52 6.02
N THR A 63 14.41 20.71 5.42
CA THR A 63 13.28 21.60 5.10
C THR A 63 13.00 21.55 3.60
N PRO A 64 11.88 20.94 3.17
CA PRO A 64 11.47 20.96 1.77
C PRO A 64 10.93 22.35 1.38
N LEU A 65 11.20 22.77 0.14
CA LEU A 65 10.67 24.00 -0.46
C LEU A 65 10.22 23.72 -1.88
N GLN A 66 8.99 24.11 -2.20
CA GLN A 66 8.50 24.20 -3.57
C GLN A 66 8.77 25.63 -4.09
N LEU A 67 9.44 25.72 -5.24
CA LEU A 67 9.97 26.97 -5.80
C LEU A 67 9.79 26.97 -7.32
N ASP A 68 9.80 28.16 -7.93
CA ASP A 68 9.83 28.28 -9.38
C ASP A 68 11.17 27.78 -9.94
N LYS A 69 11.13 27.08 -11.07
CA LYS A 69 12.34 26.72 -11.81
C LYS A 69 13.10 27.97 -12.24
N GLY A 70 14.41 27.94 -12.05
CA GLY A 70 15.29 29.09 -12.24
C GLY A 70 15.63 29.83 -10.94
N THR A 71 15.02 29.46 -9.81
CA THR A 71 15.38 29.97 -8.48
C THR A 71 16.81 29.59 -8.11
N PHE A 72 17.57 30.53 -7.54
CA PHE A 72 18.94 30.29 -7.07
C PHE A 72 19.00 29.79 -5.62
N ALA A 73 20.08 29.09 -5.27
CA ALA A 73 20.26 28.52 -3.93
C ALA A 73 20.20 29.56 -2.79
N SER A 74 20.60 30.80 -3.04
CA SER A 74 20.51 31.90 -2.07
C SER A 74 19.07 32.15 -1.59
N GLU A 75 18.10 32.11 -2.50
CA GLU A 75 16.69 32.37 -2.18
C GLU A 75 16.10 31.24 -1.33
N ALA A 76 16.42 29.98 -1.68
CA ALA A 76 15.99 28.82 -0.89
C ALA A 76 16.57 28.85 0.52
N VAL A 77 17.88 29.12 0.65
CA VAL A 77 18.56 29.23 1.94
C VAL A 77 17.96 30.37 2.78
N GLU A 78 17.73 31.54 2.19
CA GLU A 78 17.13 32.66 2.90
C GLU A 78 15.70 32.33 3.37
N LYS A 79 14.87 31.70 2.53
CA LYS A 79 13.51 31.28 2.89
C LYS A 79 13.49 30.35 4.10
N VAL A 80 14.40 29.37 4.14
CA VAL A 80 14.55 28.46 5.29
C VAL A 80 15.05 29.21 6.54
N LEU A 81 16.04 30.10 6.40
CA LEU A 81 16.55 30.86 7.54
C LEU A 81 15.47 31.76 8.15
N ARG A 82 14.65 32.42 7.33
CA ARG A 82 13.53 33.29 7.75
C ARG A 82 12.42 32.55 8.51
N THR A 83 12.22 31.26 8.25
CA THR A 83 11.21 30.45 8.95
C THR A 83 11.78 29.62 10.10
N SER A 84 13.11 29.52 10.18
CA SER A 84 13.82 28.83 11.27
C SER A 84 13.85 29.62 12.59
N GLU A 85 14.40 29.01 13.64
CA GLU A 85 14.70 29.70 14.90
C GLU A 85 15.79 30.78 14.78
N TYR A 86 16.53 30.80 13.68
CA TYR A 86 17.63 31.74 13.42
C TYR A 86 17.19 32.98 12.63
N LYS A 87 15.89 33.17 12.36
CA LYS A 87 15.36 34.25 11.50
C LYS A 87 15.83 35.67 11.83
N ASP A 88 16.21 35.94 13.09
CA ASP A 88 16.69 37.23 13.57
C ASP A 88 18.23 37.23 13.82
N ASN A 89 18.92 36.16 13.43
CA ASN A 89 20.31 35.88 13.75
C ASN A 89 21.01 35.07 12.64
N TYR A 90 20.90 35.54 11.40
CA TYR A 90 21.71 35.12 10.26
C TYR A 90 22.15 36.35 9.46
N ASP A 91 23.19 36.22 8.65
CA ASP A 91 23.69 37.28 7.78
C ASP A 91 24.00 36.71 6.39
N ILE A 92 23.27 37.18 5.38
CA ILE A 92 23.56 36.94 3.96
C ILE A 92 23.91 38.28 3.35
N GLN A 93 25.16 38.43 2.93
CA GLN A 93 25.68 39.67 2.38
C GLN A 93 25.66 39.62 0.86
N ASP A 94 25.24 40.72 0.23
CA ASP A 94 25.40 40.88 -1.20
C ASP A 94 26.85 41.28 -1.51
N THR A 95 27.52 40.48 -2.33
CA THR A 95 28.91 40.68 -2.72
C THR A 95 29.01 40.91 -4.22
N GLY A 96 30.19 41.34 -4.72
CA GLY A 96 30.42 41.41 -6.17
C GLY A 96 30.28 40.06 -6.91
N TYR A 97 30.18 38.95 -6.19
CA TYR A 97 29.98 37.60 -6.70
C TYR A 97 28.58 37.04 -6.35
N GLY A 98 27.67 37.89 -5.86
CA GLY A 98 26.31 37.56 -5.43
C GLY A 98 26.18 37.29 -3.93
N PRO A 99 24.96 36.92 -3.47
CA PRO A 99 24.68 36.59 -2.07
C PRO A 99 25.62 35.53 -1.48
N TYR A 100 26.23 35.88 -0.35
CA TYR A 100 27.15 35.03 0.42
C TYR A 100 26.66 34.88 1.87
N LEU A 101 26.59 33.65 2.37
CA LEU A 101 26.21 33.35 3.74
C LEU A 101 27.40 33.62 4.68
N GLU A 102 27.36 34.75 5.38
CA GLU A 102 28.42 35.14 6.32
C GLU A 102 28.24 34.47 7.68
N SER A 103 27.00 34.39 8.20
CA SER A 103 26.77 33.79 9.52
C SER A 103 25.39 33.20 9.74
N ILE A 104 25.31 32.21 10.63
CA ILE A 104 24.08 31.73 11.26
C ILE A 104 24.36 31.61 12.76
N ASN A 105 23.43 32.06 13.60
CA ASN A 105 23.59 32.09 15.06
C ASN A 105 24.83 32.89 15.53
N GLY A 106 25.26 33.89 14.74
CA GLY A 106 26.50 34.62 14.93
C GLY A 106 27.77 33.75 14.87
N MET A 107 27.69 32.58 14.24
CA MET A 107 28.85 31.76 13.83
C MET A 107 29.27 32.23 12.44
N LYS A 108 30.31 33.05 12.40
CA LYS A 108 30.84 33.73 11.21
C LYS A 108 32.18 33.13 10.81
N THR A 109 32.75 33.57 9.69
CA THR A 109 34.11 33.16 9.34
C THR A 109 35.09 33.51 10.47
N GLU A 110 35.78 32.52 11.02
CA GLU A 110 36.76 32.71 12.10
C GLU A 110 37.96 31.77 11.96
N GLN A 111 39.10 32.23 12.48
CA GLN A 111 40.33 31.44 12.56
C GLN A 111 40.56 31.03 14.02
N ALA A 112 40.65 29.74 14.29
CA ALA A 112 41.02 29.20 15.59
C ALA A 112 42.30 28.36 15.44
N GLY A 113 43.44 28.94 15.83
CA GLY A 113 44.75 28.35 15.55
C GLY A 113 45.07 28.38 14.06
N GLU A 114 45.42 27.22 13.48
CA GLU A 114 45.69 27.08 12.04
C GLU A 114 44.42 26.79 11.21
N ASN A 115 43.28 26.57 11.87
CA ASN A 115 42.04 26.12 11.24
C ASN A 115 41.10 27.30 10.95
N TRP A 116 40.41 27.22 9.80
CA TRP A 116 39.41 28.20 9.38
C TRP A 116 38.01 27.59 9.44
N TYR A 117 37.15 28.20 10.24
CA TYR A 117 35.74 27.85 10.37
C TYR A 117 34.91 28.79 9.50
N TYR A 118 34.08 28.23 8.62
CA TYR A 118 33.19 28.97 7.73
C TYR A 118 32.04 28.05 7.30
N TRP A 119 30.98 28.65 6.73
CA TRP A 119 29.86 27.90 6.16
C TRP A 119 30.22 27.35 4.79
N SER A 120 30.35 26.04 4.69
CA SER A 120 30.54 25.33 3.43
C SER A 120 29.20 25.03 2.79
N PHE A 121 29.11 25.22 1.47
CA PHE A 121 27.92 24.98 0.66
C PHE A 121 28.10 23.71 -0.19
N TYR A 122 27.26 22.72 0.09
CA TYR A 122 27.22 21.46 -0.64
C TYR A 122 25.87 21.26 -1.32
N VAL A 123 25.90 20.67 -2.51
CA VAL A 123 24.71 20.24 -3.24
C VAL A 123 24.83 18.74 -3.53
N ASN A 124 23.84 17.96 -3.08
CA ASN A 124 23.79 16.51 -3.28
C ASN A 124 25.08 15.80 -2.82
N GLY A 125 25.62 16.21 -1.66
CA GLY A 125 26.85 15.64 -1.10
C GLY A 125 28.15 16.07 -1.79
N GLN A 126 28.10 17.02 -2.73
CA GLN A 126 29.26 17.54 -3.46
C GLN A 126 29.51 19.00 -3.10
N TYR A 127 30.78 19.35 -2.85
CA TYR A 127 31.16 20.73 -2.57
C TYR A 127 30.86 21.60 -3.80
N SER A 128 30.10 22.68 -3.61
CA SER A 128 29.76 23.57 -4.71
C SER A 128 30.95 24.44 -5.09
N THR A 129 31.27 24.48 -6.38
CA THR A 129 32.24 25.43 -6.94
C THR A 129 31.62 26.81 -7.24
N LEU A 130 30.30 26.92 -7.12
CA LEU A 130 29.52 28.15 -7.28
C LEU A 130 29.05 28.66 -5.93
N GLY A 131 28.98 29.99 -5.77
CA GLY A 131 28.33 30.61 -4.62
C GLY A 131 26.81 30.44 -4.66
N LEU A 132 26.14 30.69 -3.52
CA LEU A 132 24.70 30.54 -3.36
C LEU A 132 23.90 31.34 -4.42
N GLY A 133 24.34 32.56 -4.73
CA GLY A 133 23.71 33.42 -5.74
C GLY A 133 23.99 33.06 -7.19
N SER A 134 24.80 32.03 -7.47
CA SER A 134 25.16 31.60 -8.83
C SER A 134 24.73 30.18 -9.16
N TYR A 135 24.34 29.39 -8.16
CA TYR A 135 23.86 28.03 -8.35
C TYR A 135 22.34 28.02 -8.59
N GLU A 136 21.94 27.77 -9.84
CA GLU A 136 20.52 27.60 -10.22
C GLU A 136 20.03 26.21 -9.78
N LEU A 137 19.00 26.19 -8.93
CA LEU A 137 18.50 24.97 -8.31
C LEU A 137 17.87 24.01 -9.32
N GLN A 138 18.08 22.72 -9.10
CA GLN A 138 17.43 21.64 -9.84
C GLN A 138 16.44 20.89 -8.96
N ASP A 139 15.40 20.32 -9.58
CA ASP A 139 14.39 19.52 -8.88
C ASP A 139 15.00 18.31 -8.17
N GLY A 140 14.81 18.24 -6.86
CA GLY A 140 15.33 17.22 -5.97
C GLY A 140 16.66 17.58 -5.29
N ASP A 141 17.22 18.77 -5.53
CA ASP A 141 18.49 19.17 -4.93
C ASP A 141 18.44 19.18 -3.39
N GLN A 142 19.47 18.59 -2.79
CA GLN A 142 19.72 18.60 -1.35
C GLN A 142 20.85 19.57 -1.05
N ILE A 143 20.49 20.70 -0.45
CA ILE A 143 21.38 21.78 -0.07
C ILE A 143 21.83 21.60 1.37
N SER A 144 23.12 21.45 1.60
CA SER A 144 23.72 21.36 2.93
C SER A 144 24.63 22.53 3.22
N LEU A 145 24.38 23.21 4.33
CA LEU A 145 25.24 24.24 4.90
C LEU A 145 25.95 23.67 6.12
N ILE A 146 27.27 23.51 6.06
CA ILE A 146 28.05 22.85 7.11
C ILE A 146 29.08 23.82 7.66
N TYR A 147 29.03 24.06 8.97
CA TYR A 147 30.00 24.90 9.68
C TYR A 147 30.87 24.05 10.59
N SER A 148 32.07 23.75 10.14
CA SER A 148 33.23 23.39 10.96
C SER A 148 34.42 23.08 10.04
N TYR A 149 35.64 23.34 10.52
CA TYR A 149 36.85 22.76 9.92
C TYR A 149 36.98 21.25 10.21
N ASP A 150 36.54 20.82 11.39
CA ASP A 150 36.69 19.45 11.89
C ASP A 150 35.46 18.56 11.59
N ASP A 151 34.45 19.07 10.88
CA ASP A 151 33.33 18.25 10.38
C ASP A 151 33.68 17.78 8.96
N PRO A 152 34.06 16.51 8.77
CA PRO A 152 34.42 15.98 7.45
C PRO A 152 33.19 15.70 6.58
N SER A 153 31.98 15.98 7.08
CA SER A 153 30.75 15.70 6.36
C SER A 153 30.64 16.58 5.11
N ASN A 154 30.21 15.97 4.02
CA ASN A 154 29.91 16.61 2.74
C ASN A 154 28.40 16.83 2.54
N GLU A 155 27.58 16.41 3.50
CA GLU A 155 26.14 16.65 3.56
C GLU A 155 25.68 16.75 5.02
N ALA A 156 24.54 17.39 5.24
CA ALA A 156 23.94 17.46 6.57
C ALA A 156 23.49 16.05 7.01
N ALA A 157 23.59 15.74 8.30
CA ALA A 157 23.29 14.44 8.87
C ALA A 157 21.85 13.96 8.59
N VAL A 158 20.91 14.88 8.40
CA VAL A 158 19.51 14.58 8.03
C VAL A 158 19.34 14.03 6.60
N PHE A 159 20.40 14.09 5.78
CA PHE A 159 20.47 13.50 4.45
C PHE A 159 21.29 12.20 4.41
N ALA A 160 22.01 11.89 5.49
CA ALA A 160 22.94 10.77 5.51
C ALA A 160 22.23 9.44 5.28
N ASP A 161 22.68 8.73 4.25
CA ASP A 161 22.12 7.46 3.83
C ASP A 161 23.20 6.44 3.48
N ASN A 162 23.36 5.46 4.35
CA ASN A 162 24.39 4.45 4.20
C ASN A 162 23.87 3.24 3.42
N ALA A 163 24.02 3.29 2.10
CA ALA A 163 23.66 2.20 1.19
C ALA A 163 24.33 0.84 1.50
N SER A 164 25.40 0.81 2.31
CA SER A 164 26.02 -0.45 2.77
C SER A 164 25.14 -1.23 3.76
N LEU A 165 24.16 -0.57 4.37
CA LEU A 165 23.20 -1.16 5.30
C LEU A 165 21.96 -1.73 4.58
N ASN A 166 21.82 -1.47 3.28
CA ASN A 166 20.67 -1.88 2.51
C ASN A 166 20.51 -3.41 2.47
N PRO A 167 19.27 -3.92 2.45
CA PRO A 167 19.01 -5.34 2.53
C PRO A 167 19.60 -6.09 1.33
N GLU A 168 20.41 -7.11 1.62
CA GLU A 168 20.85 -8.04 0.58
C GLU A 168 19.65 -8.80 -0.02
N THR A 169 19.84 -9.42 -1.20
CA THR A 169 18.78 -10.17 -1.90
C THR A 169 18.04 -11.18 -1.02
N ALA A 170 18.72 -11.83 -0.07
CA ALA A 170 18.07 -12.80 0.82
C ALA A 170 17.11 -12.14 1.83
N ALA A 171 17.45 -10.94 2.33
CA ALA A 171 16.59 -10.16 3.21
C ALA A 171 15.37 -9.63 2.44
N VAL A 172 15.58 -9.16 1.21
CA VAL A 172 14.48 -8.77 0.29
C VAL A 172 13.51 -9.94 0.05
N GLU A 173 14.02 -11.12 -0.34
CA GLU A 173 13.19 -12.32 -0.52
C GLU A 173 12.43 -12.72 0.77
N SER A 174 13.01 -12.45 1.94
CA SER A 174 12.37 -12.71 3.24
C SER A 174 11.25 -11.71 3.53
N ALA A 175 11.48 -10.42 3.32
CA ALA A 175 10.48 -9.37 3.49
C ALA A 175 9.28 -9.58 2.57
N GLU A 176 9.50 -9.97 1.31
CA GLU A 176 8.44 -10.32 0.36
C GLU A 176 7.54 -11.46 0.88
N VAL A 177 8.14 -12.49 1.50
CA VAL A 177 7.40 -13.60 2.10
C VAL A 177 6.61 -13.15 3.32
N SER A 178 7.22 -12.37 4.21
CA SER A 178 6.57 -11.86 5.42
C SER A 178 5.40 -10.93 5.09
N MET A 179 5.56 -10.03 4.11
CA MET A 179 4.48 -9.15 3.64
C MET A 179 3.31 -9.94 3.06
N LYS A 180 3.57 -11.05 2.35
CA LYS A 180 2.49 -11.93 1.88
C LYS A 180 1.77 -12.65 3.01
N GLN A 181 2.47 -13.00 4.09
CA GLN A 181 1.82 -13.54 5.29
C GLN A 181 1.00 -12.47 6.01
N ALA A 182 1.54 -11.26 6.16
CA ALA A 182 0.84 -10.10 6.70
C ALA A 182 -0.44 -9.77 5.92
N GLN A 183 -0.39 -9.88 4.58
CA GLN A 183 -1.58 -9.72 3.73
C GLN A 183 -2.72 -10.65 4.12
N ALA A 184 -2.40 -11.95 4.33
CA ALA A 184 -3.38 -12.95 4.70
C ALA A 184 -3.95 -12.72 6.11
N ILE A 185 -3.10 -12.30 7.05
CA ILE A 185 -3.49 -11.94 8.41
C ILE A 185 -4.43 -10.73 8.39
N ALA A 186 -4.00 -9.63 7.79
CA ALA A 186 -4.79 -8.40 7.68
C ALA A 186 -6.14 -8.65 6.99
N ALA A 187 -6.18 -9.40 5.88
CA ALA A 187 -7.42 -9.72 5.19
C ALA A 187 -8.39 -10.51 6.07
N LYS A 188 -7.90 -11.52 6.81
CA LYS A 188 -8.71 -12.32 7.73
C LYS A 188 -9.27 -11.47 8.87
N GLU A 189 -8.45 -10.62 9.47
CA GLU A 189 -8.90 -9.77 10.57
C GLU A 189 -9.89 -8.69 10.12
N ILE A 190 -9.66 -8.08 8.95
CA ILE A 190 -10.60 -7.11 8.36
C ILE A 190 -11.94 -7.77 8.04
N TYR A 191 -11.93 -8.96 7.44
CA TYR A 191 -13.16 -9.72 7.19
C TYR A 191 -13.90 -10.03 8.50
N ASN A 192 -13.18 -10.48 9.54
CA ASN A 192 -13.79 -10.77 10.82
C ASN A 192 -14.34 -9.52 11.52
N LYS A 193 -13.62 -8.40 11.41
CA LYS A 193 -14.03 -7.12 11.99
C LYS A 193 -15.34 -6.63 11.38
N TYR A 194 -15.48 -6.69 10.06
CA TYR A 194 -16.59 -6.06 9.37
C TYR A 194 -17.74 -7.02 9.01
N PHE A 195 -17.47 -8.29 8.74
CA PHE A 195 -18.43 -9.17 8.04
C PHE A 195 -18.61 -10.56 8.66
N ALA A 196 -18.10 -10.80 9.87
CA ALA A 196 -18.25 -12.10 10.54
C ALA A 196 -18.65 -11.95 12.01
N GLY A 197 -19.12 -13.06 12.59
CA GLY A 197 -19.52 -13.10 13.98
C GLY A 197 -20.71 -12.18 14.26
N GLU A 198 -20.59 -11.31 15.25
CA GLU A 198 -21.65 -10.37 15.63
C GLU A 198 -21.92 -9.29 14.57
N ASN A 199 -20.97 -9.07 13.66
CA ASN A 199 -21.07 -8.10 12.57
C ASN A 199 -21.42 -8.78 11.22
N GLU A 200 -21.85 -10.04 11.21
CA GLU A 200 -22.21 -10.74 9.97
C GLU A 200 -23.36 -10.01 9.25
N HIS A 201 -23.07 -9.51 8.05
CA HIS A 201 -24.05 -8.92 7.13
C HIS A 201 -23.47 -8.88 5.72
N ILE A 202 -24.33 -8.68 4.72
CA ILE A 202 -23.92 -8.47 3.33
C ILE A 202 -24.01 -6.98 2.97
N PRO A 203 -22.87 -6.29 2.75
CA PRO A 203 -22.89 -4.86 2.43
C PRO A 203 -23.55 -4.60 1.08
N GLY A 204 -24.09 -3.39 0.92
CA GLY A 204 -24.80 -2.96 -0.27
C GLY A 204 -24.74 -1.44 -0.44
N LEU A 205 -25.68 -0.86 -1.17
CA LEU A 205 -25.71 0.59 -1.44
C LEU A 205 -25.96 1.44 -0.18
N GLY A 206 -26.41 0.85 0.93
CA GLY A 206 -26.70 1.58 2.17
C GLY A 206 -25.44 2.08 2.90
N ASN A 207 -24.32 1.38 2.73
CA ASN A 207 -23.02 1.80 3.24
C ASN A 207 -21.90 1.43 2.24
N VAL A 208 -21.66 2.31 1.28
CA VAL A 208 -20.68 2.05 0.22
C VAL A 208 -19.23 1.93 0.72
N ASN A 209 -18.90 2.46 1.91
CA ASN A 209 -17.55 2.35 2.46
C ASN A 209 -17.17 0.90 2.74
N GLU A 210 -18.13 0.08 3.17
CA GLU A 210 -17.92 -1.36 3.35
C GLU A 210 -17.64 -2.06 2.03
N LEU A 211 -18.19 -1.58 0.90
CA LEU A 211 -17.87 -2.12 -0.43
C LEU A 211 -16.39 -1.90 -0.75
N TYR A 212 -15.79 -0.80 -0.31
CA TYR A 212 -14.36 -0.58 -0.51
C TYR A 212 -13.49 -1.54 0.31
N ALA A 213 -13.97 -1.98 1.48
CA ALA A 213 -13.36 -3.09 2.22
C ALA A 213 -13.54 -4.42 1.45
N VAL A 214 -14.71 -4.70 0.87
CA VAL A 214 -14.94 -5.88 0.00
C VAL A 214 -13.98 -5.88 -1.19
N PHE A 215 -13.83 -4.76 -1.88
CA PHE A 215 -12.84 -4.57 -2.94
C PHE A 215 -11.43 -4.91 -2.43
N SER A 216 -11.01 -4.31 -1.31
CA SER A 216 -9.68 -4.53 -0.73
C SER A 216 -9.44 -6.02 -0.41
N LEU A 217 -10.42 -6.72 0.16
CA LEU A 217 -10.36 -8.16 0.45
C LEU A 217 -10.26 -9.00 -0.82
N ALA A 218 -11.09 -8.71 -1.83
CA ALA A 218 -11.10 -9.41 -3.11
C ALA A 218 -9.75 -9.27 -3.83
N ARG A 219 -9.17 -8.07 -3.82
CA ARG A 219 -7.84 -7.80 -4.38
C ARG A 219 -6.71 -8.45 -3.57
N ALA A 220 -6.85 -8.53 -2.25
CA ALA A 220 -5.92 -9.25 -1.40
C ALA A 220 -5.94 -10.79 -1.61
N GLY A 221 -6.89 -11.30 -2.41
CA GLY A 221 -7.03 -12.73 -2.68
C GLY A 221 -7.63 -13.50 -1.51
N PHE A 222 -8.38 -12.83 -0.63
CA PHE A 222 -9.12 -13.48 0.44
C PHE A 222 -10.20 -14.42 -0.15
N GLU A 223 -10.27 -15.67 0.31
CA GLU A 223 -11.15 -16.68 -0.30
C GLU A 223 -12.48 -16.76 0.47
N ALA A 224 -13.46 -15.95 0.05
CA ALA A 224 -14.83 -15.94 0.60
C ALA A 224 -15.91 -16.02 -0.51
N PRO A 225 -15.94 -17.09 -1.32
CA PRO A 225 -16.75 -17.14 -2.54
C PRO A 225 -18.25 -17.01 -2.30
N GLU A 226 -18.76 -17.52 -1.18
CA GLU A 226 -20.18 -17.36 -0.84
C GLU A 226 -20.54 -15.92 -0.46
N PHE A 227 -19.72 -15.29 0.40
CA PHE A 227 -19.87 -13.88 0.76
C PHE A 227 -19.83 -12.97 -0.47
N TYR A 228 -18.82 -13.14 -1.33
CA TYR A 228 -18.72 -12.36 -2.57
C TYR A 228 -19.87 -12.62 -3.55
N GLY A 229 -20.35 -13.86 -3.63
CA GLY A 229 -21.54 -14.20 -4.41
C GLY A 229 -22.78 -13.42 -3.94
N LYS A 230 -22.98 -13.35 -2.62
CA LYS A 230 -24.08 -12.59 -2.00
C LYS A 230 -23.94 -11.08 -2.22
N VAL A 231 -22.74 -10.51 -2.04
CA VAL A 231 -22.51 -9.07 -2.32
C VAL A 231 -22.82 -8.73 -3.77
N LYS A 232 -22.32 -9.54 -4.72
CA LYS A 232 -22.60 -9.37 -6.15
C LYS A 232 -24.09 -9.44 -6.45
N TYR A 233 -24.79 -10.43 -5.89
CA TYR A 233 -26.23 -10.59 -6.06
C TYR A 233 -26.99 -9.36 -5.55
N LYS A 234 -26.70 -8.92 -4.32
CA LYS A 234 -27.33 -7.77 -3.67
C LYS A 234 -27.14 -6.49 -4.44
N LEU A 235 -25.91 -6.17 -4.83
CA LEU A 235 -25.63 -4.97 -5.62
C LEU A 235 -26.38 -4.99 -6.95
N THR A 236 -26.44 -6.14 -7.63
CA THR A 236 -27.14 -6.23 -8.93
C THR A 236 -28.64 -5.95 -8.78
N HIS A 237 -29.28 -6.50 -7.74
CA HIS A 237 -30.71 -6.26 -7.49
C HIS A 237 -31.00 -4.84 -7.02
N GLN A 238 -30.15 -4.28 -6.15
CA GLN A 238 -30.30 -2.89 -5.71
C GLN A 238 -30.15 -1.90 -6.87
N LEU A 239 -29.24 -2.18 -7.81
CA LEU A 239 -29.08 -1.40 -9.03
C LEU A 239 -30.27 -1.57 -9.99
N GLU A 240 -30.84 -2.78 -10.12
CA GLU A 240 -32.07 -3.01 -10.88
C GLU A 240 -33.26 -2.22 -10.32
N ASP A 241 -33.41 -2.23 -8.99
CA ASP A 241 -34.44 -1.47 -8.30
C ASP A 241 -34.27 0.04 -8.50
N LEU A 242 -33.04 0.56 -8.41
CA LEU A 242 -32.77 1.96 -8.77
C LEU A 242 -33.11 2.26 -10.24
N ALA A 243 -32.75 1.38 -11.18
CA ALA A 243 -33.00 1.59 -12.60
C ALA A 243 -34.50 1.57 -12.96
N THR A 244 -35.28 0.72 -12.29
CA THR A 244 -36.69 0.48 -12.64
C THR A 244 -37.69 1.25 -11.77
N LYS A 245 -37.35 1.50 -10.50
CA LYS A 245 -38.23 2.12 -9.50
C LYS A 245 -37.73 3.47 -9.01
N GLY A 246 -36.46 3.82 -9.26
CA GLY A 246 -35.82 5.03 -8.73
C GLY A 246 -35.47 4.97 -7.24
N THR A 247 -35.70 3.83 -6.59
CA THR A 247 -35.41 3.59 -5.18
C THR A 247 -35.15 2.12 -4.93
N THR A 248 -34.32 1.81 -3.94
CA THR A 248 -34.06 0.45 -3.44
C THR A 248 -34.00 0.45 -1.93
N TYR A 249 -34.42 -0.65 -1.31
CA TYR A 249 -34.28 -0.82 0.14
C TYR A 249 -32.93 -1.50 0.48
N ASP A 250 -32.27 -1.04 1.54
CA ASP A 250 -31.12 -1.73 2.12
C ASP A 250 -31.45 -2.24 3.52
N ALA A 251 -31.49 -3.56 3.67
CA ALA A 251 -31.90 -4.21 4.91
C ALA A 251 -30.89 -4.09 6.05
N VAL A 252 -29.61 -3.83 5.74
CA VAL A 252 -28.56 -3.67 6.75
C VAL A 252 -28.73 -2.33 7.45
N THR A 253 -28.87 -1.27 6.68
CA THR A 253 -29.09 0.09 7.19
C THR A 253 -30.55 0.41 7.49
N LYS A 254 -31.48 -0.42 7.04
CA LYS A 254 -32.94 -0.27 7.15
C LYS A 254 -33.43 1.05 6.54
N LYS A 255 -32.89 1.42 5.38
CA LYS A 255 -33.18 2.68 4.69
C LYS A 255 -33.53 2.43 3.23
N ASP A 256 -34.44 3.25 2.73
CA ASP A 256 -34.62 3.44 1.30
C ASP A 256 -33.53 4.35 0.76
N ILE A 257 -32.94 3.94 -0.35
CA ILE A 257 -31.90 4.62 -1.08
C ILE A 257 -32.52 5.05 -2.40
N THR A 258 -32.67 6.35 -2.59
CA THR A 258 -33.17 6.91 -3.83
C THR A 258 -32.02 7.17 -4.80
N GLU A 259 -32.38 7.31 -6.08
CA GLU A 259 -31.42 7.71 -7.11
C GLU A 259 -30.70 9.02 -6.78
N ASP A 260 -31.43 10.00 -6.23
CA ASP A 260 -30.85 11.29 -5.83
C ASP A 260 -29.84 11.14 -4.70
N ILE A 261 -30.11 10.28 -3.71
CA ILE A 261 -29.19 10.05 -2.59
C ILE A 261 -27.93 9.33 -3.06
N PHE A 262 -28.10 8.29 -3.89
CA PHE A 262 -26.99 7.45 -4.32
C PHE A 262 -26.10 8.14 -5.35
N SER A 263 -26.70 8.71 -6.39
CA SER A 263 -25.98 9.18 -7.59
C SER A 263 -25.84 10.69 -7.67
N SER A 264 -26.68 11.48 -6.99
CA SER A 264 -26.68 12.95 -7.11
C SER A 264 -26.53 13.66 -5.75
N GLY A 265 -26.22 12.90 -4.70
CA GLY A 265 -26.05 13.38 -3.33
C GLY A 265 -24.60 13.71 -3.02
N LYS A 266 -24.34 14.07 -1.76
CA LYS A 266 -22.96 14.25 -1.27
C LYS A 266 -22.17 12.95 -1.43
N ALA A 267 -20.93 13.05 -1.93
CA ALA A 267 -20.02 11.94 -2.18
C ALA A 267 -20.47 10.93 -3.26
N SER A 268 -21.28 11.37 -4.23
CA SER A 268 -21.73 10.53 -5.36
C SER A 268 -20.57 9.90 -6.15
N GLU A 269 -19.41 10.54 -6.19
CA GLU A 269 -18.20 10.06 -6.85
C GLU A 269 -17.64 8.82 -6.17
N GLN A 270 -17.66 8.80 -4.83
CA GLN A 270 -17.21 7.66 -4.03
C GLN A 270 -18.20 6.52 -4.15
N ASN A 271 -19.50 6.82 -4.05
CA ASN A 271 -20.57 5.83 -4.17
C ASN A 271 -20.47 5.04 -5.48
N LEU A 272 -20.45 5.74 -6.61
CA LEU A 272 -20.38 5.12 -7.93
C LEU A 272 -19.05 4.36 -8.10
N SER A 273 -17.93 4.95 -7.69
CA SER A 273 -16.61 4.35 -7.88
C SER A 273 -16.41 3.09 -7.04
N PHE A 274 -16.84 3.07 -5.77
CA PHE A 274 -16.72 1.89 -4.92
C PHE A 274 -17.58 0.73 -5.42
N VAL A 275 -18.77 1.01 -5.95
CA VAL A 275 -19.61 -0.01 -6.58
C VAL A 275 -18.93 -0.57 -7.83
N VAL A 276 -18.41 0.29 -8.72
CA VAL A 276 -17.68 -0.15 -9.93
C VAL A 276 -16.45 -0.98 -9.57
N LEU A 277 -15.63 -0.51 -8.63
CA LEU A 277 -14.43 -1.22 -8.16
C LEU A 277 -14.79 -2.60 -7.61
N THR A 278 -15.79 -2.67 -6.75
CA THR A 278 -16.24 -3.91 -6.11
C THR A 278 -16.78 -4.89 -7.14
N LEU A 279 -17.75 -4.48 -7.97
CA LEU A 279 -18.33 -5.33 -9.00
C LEU A 279 -17.26 -5.87 -9.97
N THR A 280 -16.32 -5.01 -10.37
CA THR A 280 -15.21 -5.40 -11.26
C THR A 280 -14.29 -6.43 -10.59
N ALA A 281 -13.92 -6.21 -9.32
CA ALA A 281 -13.14 -7.19 -8.55
C ALA A 281 -13.86 -8.52 -8.35
N LEU A 282 -15.21 -8.53 -8.37
CA LEU A 282 -16.06 -9.72 -8.34
C LEU A 282 -16.42 -10.28 -9.73
N GLY A 283 -15.73 -9.81 -10.78
CA GLY A 283 -15.85 -10.33 -12.14
C GLY A 283 -17.11 -9.90 -12.87
N VAL A 284 -17.72 -8.77 -12.48
CA VAL A 284 -18.80 -8.12 -13.22
C VAL A 284 -18.19 -7.06 -14.13
N ASP A 285 -18.51 -7.16 -15.41
CA ASP A 285 -18.23 -6.11 -16.39
C ASP A 285 -19.36 -5.07 -16.30
N VAL A 286 -19.08 -3.93 -15.66
CA VAL A 286 -20.12 -2.91 -15.41
C VAL A 286 -20.49 -2.10 -16.65
N GLN A 287 -19.73 -2.22 -17.74
CA GLN A 287 -20.06 -1.58 -19.01
C GLN A 287 -21.19 -2.33 -19.75
N ASP A 288 -21.41 -3.60 -19.40
CA ASP A 288 -22.58 -4.37 -19.82
C ASP A 288 -23.73 -4.12 -18.83
N THR A 289 -24.63 -3.19 -19.17
CA THR A 289 -25.72 -2.75 -18.28
C THR A 289 -26.66 -3.89 -17.89
N GLN A 290 -26.73 -4.98 -18.65
CA GLN A 290 -27.53 -6.15 -18.25
C GLN A 290 -26.98 -6.84 -17.00
N LYS A 291 -25.67 -6.73 -16.75
CA LYS A 291 -25.02 -7.28 -15.56
C LYS A 291 -25.13 -6.38 -14.33
N THR A 292 -25.66 -5.16 -14.49
CA THR A 292 -25.90 -4.19 -13.43
C THR A 292 -27.39 -3.88 -13.26
N GLY A 293 -28.27 -4.82 -13.64
CA GLY A 293 -29.72 -4.64 -13.50
C GLY A 293 -30.32 -3.56 -14.41
N GLY A 294 -29.61 -3.19 -15.48
CA GLY A 294 -29.99 -2.08 -16.36
C GLY A 294 -29.49 -0.71 -15.90
N TYR A 295 -28.82 -0.61 -14.75
CA TYR A 295 -28.28 0.65 -14.24
C TYR A 295 -26.93 0.99 -14.87
N ASP A 296 -26.86 2.11 -15.60
CA ASP A 296 -25.64 2.55 -16.28
C ASP A 296 -24.74 3.38 -15.36
N LEU A 297 -23.94 2.66 -14.55
CA LEU A 297 -22.99 3.24 -13.59
C LEU A 297 -22.00 4.21 -14.26
N LEU A 298 -21.46 3.83 -15.42
CA LEU A 298 -20.42 4.62 -16.11
C LEU A 298 -21.01 5.90 -16.68
N LYS A 299 -22.23 5.85 -17.23
CA LYS A 299 -22.92 7.05 -17.71
C LYS A 299 -23.26 8.01 -16.59
N LYS A 300 -23.77 7.50 -15.46
CA LYS A 300 -24.09 8.32 -14.28
C LYS A 300 -22.86 9.01 -13.71
N MET A 301 -21.77 8.27 -13.63
CA MET A 301 -20.47 8.76 -13.18
C MET A 301 -19.87 9.80 -14.14
N ALA A 302 -20.14 9.70 -15.44
CA ALA A 302 -19.58 10.62 -16.43
C ALA A 302 -20.32 11.95 -16.54
N LEU A 303 -21.56 12.06 -16.06
CA LEU A 303 -22.39 13.26 -16.20
C LEU A 303 -21.79 14.43 -15.40
N LYS A 304 -21.57 15.57 -16.07
CA LYS A 304 -21.01 16.79 -15.45
C LYS A 304 -21.91 17.35 -14.35
N SER A 305 -23.22 17.16 -14.45
CA SER A 305 -24.22 17.64 -13.49
C SER A 305 -24.37 16.78 -12.23
N THR A 306 -23.64 15.66 -12.13
CA THR A 306 -23.76 14.69 -11.02
C THR A 306 -23.13 15.19 -9.71
N TYR A 307 -22.25 16.20 -9.79
CA TYR A 307 -21.31 16.53 -8.70
C TYR A 307 -21.36 18.00 -8.29
N ASP A 308 -21.49 18.24 -6.99
CA ASP A 308 -21.35 19.56 -6.33
C ASP A 308 -19.99 19.69 -5.58
N VAL A 309 -19.06 18.73 -5.76
CA VAL A 309 -17.78 18.61 -5.02
C VAL A 309 -16.58 19.14 -5.80
N SER A 310 -15.41 19.20 -5.15
CA SER A 310 -14.14 19.57 -5.80
C SER A 310 -13.84 18.67 -7.00
N VAL A 311 -13.39 19.30 -8.09
CA VAL A 311 -13.13 18.65 -9.39
C VAL A 311 -12.13 17.50 -9.26
N TYR A 312 -11.09 17.67 -8.43
CA TYR A 312 -10.05 16.66 -8.22
C TYR A 312 -10.58 15.36 -7.60
N ASN A 313 -11.33 15.43 -6.48
CA ASN A 313 -11.78 14.23 -5.78
C ASN A 313 -12.71 13.37 -6.64
N ARG A 314 -13.61 14.04 -7.38
CA ARG A 314 -14.43 13.40 -8.40
C ARG A 314 -13.58 12.70 -9.44
N ASP A 315 -12.69 13.43 -10.08
CA ASP A 315 -11.92 12.93 -11.23
C ASP A 315 -10.96 11.80 -10.80
N ALA A 316 -10.33 11.90 -9.63
CA ALA A 316 -9.49 10.85 -9.07
C ALA A 316 -10.26 9.54 -8.83
N MET A 317 -11.43 9.60 -8.19
CA MET A 317 -12.27 8.43 -7.95
C MET A 317 -12.76 7.80 -9.27
N MET A 318 -13.17 8.62 -10.23
CA MET A 318 -13.54 8.16 -11.57
C MET A 318 -12.38 7.43 -12.25
N LEU A 319 -11.16 7.95 -12.17
CA LEU A 319 -9.98 7.32 -12.78
C LEU A 319 -9.69 5.94 -12.18
N PHE A 320 -9.83 5.74 -10.86
CA PHE A 320 -9.72 4.40 -10.25
C PHE A 320 -10.79 3.44 -10.79
N ALA A 321 -12.04 3.88 -10.82
CA ALA A 321 -13.16 3.08 -11.33
C ALA A 321 -12.92 2.67 -12.80
N LEU A 322 -12.50 3.61 -13.64
CA LEU A 322 -12.21 3.37 -15.06
C LEU A 322 -11.02 2.43 -15.25
N ALA A 323 -9.95 2.59 -14.46
CA ALA A 323 -8.77 1.73 -14.52
C ALA A 323 -9.09 0.26 -14.18
N SER A 324 -10.10 0.03 -13.31
CA SER A 324 -10.48 -1.31 -12.85
C SER A 324 -10.87 -2.28 -13.95
N GLY A 325 -11.64 -1.84 -14.93
CA GLY A 325 -12.04 -2.66 -16.08
C GLY A 325 -11.52 -2.16 -17.42
N ASN A 326 -10.67 -1.13 -17.43
CA ASN A 326 -10.33 -0.37 -18.65
C ASN A 326 -11.60 0.12 -19.37
N TYR A 327 -12.54 0.66 -18.59
CA TYR A 327 -13.88 1.01 -19.04
C TYR A 327 -13.88 2.25 -19.92
N LYS A 328 -14.86 2.35 -20.83
CA LYS A 328 -15.04 3.54 -21.67
C LYS A 328 -16.08 4.47 -21.07
N LEU A 329 -15.83 5.77 -21.21
CA LEU A 329 -16.81 6.80 -20.90
C LEU A 329 -17.78 6.96 -22.09
N PRO A 330 -19.03 7.38 -21.85
CA PRO A 330 -19.94 7.80 -22.91
C PRO A 330 -19.41 9.04 -23.66
N GLU A 331 -19.91 9.25 -24.87
CA GLU A 331 -19.64 10.44 -25.68
C GLU A 331 -20.80 11.44 -25.55
N GLY A 332 -20.50 12.74 -25.55
CA GLY A 332 -21.48 13.83 -25.45
C GLY A 332 -20.93 15.03 -24.69
N GLU A 333 -21.45 16.23 -24.96
CA GLU A 333 -20.98 17.47 -24.30
C GLU A 333 -21.33 17.51 -22.81
N GLU A 334 -22.39 16.81 -22.41
CA GLU A 334 -22.85 16.68 -21.02
C GLU A 334 -21.97 15.75 -20.17
N TYR A 335 -21.10 14.95 -20.78
CA TYR A 335 -20.21 14.03 -20.09
C TYR A 335 -18.77 14.56 -20.00
N CYS A 336 -18.07 14.23 -18.92
CA CYS A 336 -16.63 14.41 -18.82
C CYS A 336 -15.92 13.47 -19.79
N THR A 337 -14.86 13.97 -20.43
CA THR A 337 -13.94 13.15 -21.23
C THR A 337 -12.80 12.61 -20.37
N ARG A 338 -12.17 11.52 -20.83
CA ARG A 338 -10.98 10.96 -20.16
C ARG A 338 -9.81 11.94 -20.12
N ASP A 339 -9.63 12.73 -21.17
CA ASP A 339 -8.51 13.66 -21.24
C ASP A 339 -8.69 14.83 -20.27
N GLU A 340 -9.91 15.36 -20.13
CA GLU A 340 -10.26 16.38 -19.15
C GLU A 340 -9.97 15.89 -17.72
N ILE A 341 -10.50 14.73 -17.32
CA ILE A 341 -10.30 14.23 -15.95
C ILE A 341 -8.84 13.89 -15.64
N VAL A 342 -8.07 13.39 -16.62
CA VAL A 342 -6.63 13.15 -16.44
C VAL A 342 -5.87 14.46 -16.29
N SER A 343 -6.22 15.51 -17.06
CA SER A 343 -5.59 16.83 -16.92
C SER A 343 -5.85 17.42 -15.55
N ASN A 344 -7.11 17.44 -15.10
CA ASN A 344 -7.50 18.01 -13.81
C ASN A 344 -6.75 17.34 -12.63
N VAL A 345 -6.61 16.01 -12.66
CA VAL A 345 -5.88 15.27 -11.61
C VAL A 345 -4.37 15.51 -11.70
N ALA A 346 -3.82 15.65 -12.91
CA ALA A 346 -2.40 15.94 -13.10
C ALA A 346 -2.04 17.38 -12.70
N GLU A 347 -2.93 18.35 -12.91
CA GLU A 347 -2.73 19.76 -12.51
C GLU A 347 -2.75 19.92 -10.98
N TYR A 348 -3.49 19.06 -10.27
CA TYR A 348 -3.52 19.04 -8.81
C TYR A 348 -2.18 18.64 -8.16
N THR A 349 -1.26 18.00 -8.88
CA THR A 349 -0.07 17.39 -8.25
C THR A 349 0.86 18.41 -7.60
N ASP A 350 1.00 19.61 -8.18
CA ASP A 350 1.88 20.64 -7.60
C ASP A 350 1.29 21.23 -6.33
N MET A 351 -0.02 21.51 -6.31
CA MET A 351 -0.75 21.92 -5.10
C MET A 351 -0.72 20.83 -4.02
N SER A 352 -0.80 19.54 -4.40
CA SER A 352 -0.72 18.43 -3.44
C SER A 352 0.64 18.35 -2.74
N ILE A 353 1.74 18.73 -3.42
CA ILE A 353 3.06 18.82 -2.81
C ILE A 353 3.11 19.98 -1.82
N GLU A 354 2.53 21.13 -2.16
CA GLU A 354 2.48 22.30 -1.28
C GLU A 354 1.76 21.96 0.02
N ILE A 355 0.57 21.35 -0.07
CA ILE A 355 -0.19 20.87 1.09
C ILE A 355 0.66 19.89 1.93
N SER A 356 1.31 18.91 1.28
CA SER A 356 2.18 17.96 1.98
C SER A 356 3.37 18.61 2.70
N ILE A 357 3.93 19.70 2.15
CA ILE A 357 4.99 20.47 2.79
C ILE A 357 4.44 21.22 4.01
N GLU A 358 3.28 21.85 3.89
CA GLU A 358 2.64 22.60 4.97
C GLU A 358 2.25 21.70 6.15
N ASP A 359 1.68 20.53 5.86
CA ASP A 359 1.25 19.57 6.86
C ASP A 359 2.40 18.74 7.44
N GLY A 360 3.54 18.71 6.75
CA GLY A 360 4.71 17.91 7.14
C GLY A 360 4.50 16.39 6.95
N ILE A 361 3.54 15.98 6.11
CA ILE A 361 3.23 14.59 5.81
C ILE A 361 2.89 14.43 4.32
N ILE A 362 3.32 13.34 3.70
CA ILE A 362 3.31 13.18 2.22
C ILE A 362 2.00 12.61 1.64
N ASP A 363 0.98 12.38 2.48
CA ASP A 363 -0.22 11.64 2.11
C ASP A 363 -0.94 12.25 0.90
N GLU A 364 -1.15 13.56 0.92
CA GLU A 364 -1.87 14.28 -0.15
C GLU A 364 -1.16 14.12 -1.49
N ALA A 365 0.15 14.36 -1.53
CA ALA A 365 0.96 14.21 -2.74
C ALA A 365 0.93 12.76 -3.26
N ILE A 366 1.17 11.77 -2.40
CA ILE A 366 1.22 10.35 -2.80
C ILE A 366 -0.14 9.86 -3.27
N MET A 367 -1.24 10.28 -2.65
CA MET A 367 -2.59 9.90 -3.05
C MET A 367 -2.96 10.50 -4.42
N ALA A 368 -2.54 11.74 -4.71
CA ALA A 368 -2.84 12.43 -5.96
C ALA A 368 -2.37 11.70 -7.22
N ILE A 369 -1.29 10.92 -7.13
CA ILE A 369 -0.71 10.26 -8.30
C ILE A 369 -1.19 8.82 -8.52
N GLN A 370 -1.79 8.18 -7.51
CA GLN A 370 -2.32 6.82 -7.62
C GLN A 370 -3.28 6.63 -8.82
N PRO A 371 -4.29 7.50 -9.04
CA PRO A 371 -5.20 7.35 -10.19
C PRO A 371 -4.53 7.59 -11.56
N LEU A 372 -3.37 8.27 -11.58
CA LEU A 372 -2.65 8.63 -12.80
C LEU A 372 -1.75 7.50 -13.34
N ALA A 373 -1.54 6.42 -12.60
CA ALA A 373 -0.58 5.36 -12.95
C ALA A 373 -0.79 4.77 -14.35
N SER A 374 -2.06 4.63 -14.77
CA SER A 374 -2.43 4.08 -16.09
C SER A 374 -2.25 5.07 -17.26
N TYR A 375 -1.88 6.33 -16.98
CA TYR A 375 -1.87 7.45 -17.94
C TYR A 375 -0.47 8.08 -18.10
N THR A 376 0.57 7.35 -17.69
CA THR A 376 1.98 7.78 -17.74
C THR A 376 2.61 7.68 -19.15
N ASP A 377 1.83 7.31 -20.16
CA ASP A 377 2.20 7.46 -21.56
C ASP A 377 2.19 8.94 -21.99
N LYS A 378 1.42 9.79 -21.31
CA LYS A 378 1.48 11.25 -21.45
C LYS A 378 2.71 11.79 -20.70
N ALA A 379 3.60 12.48 -21.41
CA ALA A 379 4.86 12.97 -20.86
C ALA A 379 4.68 13.94 -19.67
N SER A 380 3.66 14.81 -19.71
CA SER A 380 3.34 15.73 -18.61
C SER A 380 2.90 14.98 -17.36
N VAL A 381 1.99 14.02 -17.49
CA VAL A 381 1.51 13.15 -16.39
C VAL A 381 2.68 12.35 -15.81
N GLN A 382 3.50 11.72 -16.67
CA GLN A 382 4.68 11.00 -16.20
C GLN A 382 5.63 11.90 -15.40
N LYS A 383 5.87 13.12 -15.89
CA LYS A 383 6.74 14.09 -15.21
C LYS A 383 6.19 14.45 -13.82
N ALA A 384 4.89 14.78 -13.74
CA ALA A 384 4.19 15.08 -12.48
C ALA A 384 4.27 13.92 -11.48
N CYS A 385 3.93 12.70 -11.91
CA CYS A 385 4.01 11.52 -11.05
C CYS A 385 5.44 11.24 -10.56
N ARG A 386 6.45 11.40 -11.43
CA ARG A 386 7.86 11.20 -11.04
C ARG A 386 8.36 12.25 -10.05
N LYS A 387 7.87 13.49 -10.14
CA LYS A 387 8.17 14.55 -9.18
C LYS A 387 7.67 14.16 -7.79
N VAL A 388 6.41 13.74 -7.67
CA VAL A 388 5.82 13.27 -6.41
C VAL A 388 6.53 12.02 -5.85
N ILE A 389 6.85 11.02 -6.67
CA ILE A 389 7.56 9.82 -6.21
C ILE A 389 8.94 10.17 -5.66
N ARG A 390 9.67 11.07 -6.33
CA ARG A 390 10.96 11.58 -5.84
C ARG A 390 10.78 12.36 -4.55
N PHE A 391 9.75 13.21 -4.49
CA PHE A 391 9.42 13.99 -3.31
C PHE A 391 9.21 13.09 -2.09
N ALA A 392 8.39 12.04 -2.23
CA ALA A 392 8.16 11.05 -1.19
C ALA A 392 9.47 10.38 -0.73
N GLY A 393 10.30 9.86 -1.65
CA GLY A 393 11.57 9.22 -1.28
C GLY A 393 12.54 10.16 -0.55
N LYS A 394 12.55 11.45 -0.89
CA LYS A 394 13.39 12.45 -0.22
C LYS A 394 12.83 12.92 1.12
N MET A 395 11.51 12.91 1.32
CA MET A 395 10.86 13.26 2.58
C MET A 395 11.05 12.20 3.67
N GLN A 396 11.36 10.95 3.31
CA GLN A 396 11.68 9.91 4.28
C GLN A 396 12.87 10.32 5.17
N ASP A 397 12.74 10.14 6.47
CA ASP A 397 13.82 10.41 7.42
C ASP A 397 14.92 9.32 7.35
N ILE A 398 16.03 9.55 8.04
CA ILE A 398 17.17 8.62 8.05
C ILE A 398 16.85 7.25 8.69
N ASN A 399 15.71 7.11 9.37
CA ASN A 399 15.22 5.87 9.98
C ASN A 399 14.13 5.21 9.14
N GLY A 400 13.81 5.73 7.95
CA GLY A 400 12.79 5.18 7.06
C GLY A 400 11.37 5.65 7.34
N ASN A 401 11.15 6.64 8.22
CA ASN A 401 9.83 7.13 8.59
C ASN A 401 9.38 8.33 7.75
N PHE A 402 8.08 8.48 7.57
CA PHE A 402 7.42 9.64 6.96
C PHE A 402 6.74 10.56 7.97
N ALA A 403 6.49 10.09 9.19
CA ALA A 403 5.84 10.88 10.24
C ALA A 403 6.48 10.61 11.61
N GLU A 404 6.40 11.59 12.51
CA GLU A 404 6.89 11.45 13.89
C GLU A 404 6.03 10.48 14.73
N SER A 405 4.71 10.51 14.52
CA SER A 405 3.75 9.60 15.15
C SER A 405 3.84 8.23 14.49
N LYS A 406 3.91 7.17 15.29
CA LYS A 406 3.92 5.79 14.77
C LYS A 406 2.66 5.44 13.98
N ASP A 407 1.52 5.95 14.44
CA ASP A 407 0.20 5.66 13.87
C ASP A 407 0.07 6.32 12.49
N ASP A 408 0.48 7.58 12.39
CA ASP A 408 0.49 8.34 11.14
C ASP A 408 1.51 7.71 10.17
N ASN A 409 2.68 7.33 10.69
CA ASN A 409 3.76 6.75 9.90
C ASN A 409 3.36 5.44 9.20
N VAL A 410 2.64 4.55 9.89
CA VAL A 410 2.20 3.28 9.28
C VAL A 410 1.13 3.51 8.20
N LEU A 411 0.25 4.49 8.38
CA LEU A 411 -0.79 4.86 7.40
C LEU A 411 -0.18 5.52 6.16
N THR A 412 0.70 6.50 6.34
CA THR A 412 1.46 7.14 5.24
C THR A 412 2.32 6.13 4.49
N THR A 413 2.94 5.19 5.22
CA THR A 413 3.69 4.09 4.60
C THR A 413 2.78 3.21 3.73
N ALA A 414 1.57 2.88 4.19
CA ALA A 414 0.62 2.11 3.39
C ALA A 414 0.13 2.85 2.14
N GLN A 415 -0.10 4.16 2.22
CA GLN A 415 -0.43 4.97 1.04
C GLN A 415 0.75 5.03 0.05
N THR A 416 1.97 5.16 0.57
CA THR A 416 3.19 5.12 -0.24
C THR A 416 3.34 3.78 -0.95
N LEU A 417 3.18 2.66 -0.23
CA LEU A 417 3.20 1.33 -0.83
C LEU A 417 2.10 1.13 -1.89
N THR A 418 0.93 1.74 -1.68
CA THR A 418 -0.17 1.71 -2.67
C THR A 418 0.26 2.41 -3.95
N ALA A 419 0.76 3.65 -3.87
CA ALA A 419 1.25 4.37 -5.04
C ALA A 419 2.38 3.61 -5.74
N LEU A 420 3.43 3.21 -5.02
CA LEU A 420 4.56 2.50 -5.61
C LEU A 420 4.13 1.21 -6.33
N GLY A 421 3.18 0.46 -5.76
CA GLY A 421 2.63 -0.72 -6.41
C GLY A 421 1.87 -0.43 -7.70
N GLU A 422 1.12 0.68 -7.77
CA GLU A 422 0.45 1.12 -9.01
C GLU A 422 1.45 1.48 -10.12
N PHE A 423 2.61 2.05 -9.77
CA PHE A 423 3.70 2.32 -10.72
C PHE A 423 4.61 1.11 -10.95
N GLY A 424 4.36 -0.04 -10.31
CA GLY A 424 5.18 -1.24 -10.40
C GLY A 424 6.60 -1.07 -9.84
N ILE A 425 6.78 -0.14 -8.90
CA ILE A 425 8.03 0.13 -8.21
C ILE A 425 8.15 -0.80 -7.01
N ASN A 426 9.26 -1.54 -6.90
CA ASN A 426 9.56 -2.32 -5.72
C ASN A 426 10.33 -1.44 -4.72
N PRO A 427 9.76 -1.11 -3.54
CA PRO A 427 10.38 -0.19 -2.59
C PRO A 427 11.64 -0.75 -1.92
N LEU A 428 11.92 -2.05 -2.07
CA LEU A 428 13.12 -2.70 -1.54
C LEU A 428 14.32 -2.63 -2.49
N VAL A 429 14.15 -2.02 -3.67
CA VAL A 429 15.19 -1.94 -4.69
C VAL A 429 15.42 -0.47 -5.04
N GLU A 430 16.59 0.03 -4.69
CA GLU A 430 17.03 1.36 -5.11
C GLU A 430 17.16 1.46 -6.62
N THR A 431 16.73 2.60 -7.13
CA THR A 431 17.02 3.04 -8.49
C THR A 431 17.70 4.41 -8.43
N GLY A 432 18.40 4.81 -9.49
CA GLY A 432 19.16 6.08 -9.47
C GLY A 432 18.32 7.33 -9.18
N ASP A 433 17.00 7.27 -9.37
CA ASP A 433 16.10 8.41 -9.20
C ASP A 433 15.09 8.24 -8.06
N VAL A 434 15.04 7.05 -7.43
CA VAL A 434 14.04 6.70 -6.42
C VAL A 434 14.66 5.76 -5.41
N ASP A 435 14.61 6.16 -4.15
CA ASP A 435 15.16 5.43 -3.01
C ASP A 435 14.22 5.57 -1.80
N PHE A 436 13.80 4.42 -1.28
CA PHE A 436 12.89 4.25 -0.13
C PHE A 436 13.50 3.34 0.95
N VAL A 437 14.81 3.10 0.88
CA VAL A 437 15.58 2.36 1.88
C VAL A 437 16.54 3.32 2.55
N LYS A 438 16.35 3.60 3.84
CA LYS A 438 17.13 4.60 4.57
C LYS A 438 17.95 3.94 5.64
N ASN A 439 19.28 3.96 5.48
CA ASN A 439 20.21 3.30 6.40
C ASN A 439 19.82 1.83 6.70
N GLY A 440 19.33 1.12 5.68
CA GLY A 440 18.86 -0.27 5.80
C GLY A 440 17.42 -0.44 6.30
N HIS A 441 16.74 0.63 6.73
CA HIS A 441 15.31 0.61 7.08
C HIS A 441 14.45 0.68 5.82
N THR A 442 13.44 -0.16 5.75
CA THR A 442 12.55 -0.30 4.60
C THR A 442 11.11 0.04 4.96
N LEU A 443 10.30 0.41 3.97
CA LEU A 443 8.86 0.56 4.14
C LEU A 443 8.17 -0.72 4.62
N THR A 444 8.75 -1.90 4.35
CA THR A 444 8.20 -3.16 4.85
C THR A 444 8.43 -3.33 6.34
N ASP A 445 9.51 -2.79 6.92
CA ASP A 445 9.77 -2.90 8.35
C ASP A 445 8.66 -2.21 9.16
N THR A 446 8.27 -0.99 8.75
CA THR A 446 7.18 -0.24 9.37
C THR A 446 5.85 -1.01 9.39
N ILE A 447 5.51 -1.70 8.30
CA ILE A 447 4.29 -2.51 8.25
C ILE A 447 4.44 -3.77 9.12
N LEU A 448 5.57 -4.47 9.00
CA LEU A 448 5.80 -5.76 9.65
C LEU A 448 5.94 -5.65 11.17
N GLU A 449 6.40 -4.51 11.69
CA GLU A 449 6.39 -4.20 13.13
C GLU A 449 4.99 -4.21 13.74
N ASN A 450 3.95 -4.08 12.92
CA ASN A 450 2.55 -4.09 13.34
C ASN A 450 1.87 -5.47 13.18
N VAL A 451 2.64 -6.54 13.00
CA VAL A 451 2.11 -7.90 12.80
C VAL A 451 2.70 -8.88 13.82
N ASP A 452 1.83 -9.51 14.61
CA ASP A 452 2.17 -10.68 15.41
C ASP A 452 1.91 -11.95 14.58
N PHE A 453 2.99 -12.49 14.01
CA PHE A 453 2.94 -13.70 13.18
C PHE A 453 2.61 -14.98 13.96
N ASP A 454 2.91 -15.03 15.25
CA ASP A 454 2.64 -16.20 16.09
C ASP A 454 1.16 -16.27 16.47
N GLN A 455 0.55 -15.10 16.73
CA GLN A 455 -0.88 -14.98 17.03
C GLN A 455 -1.76 -14.83 15.79
N GLU A 456 -1.16 -14.62 14.61
CA GLU A 456 -1.85 -14.24 13.37
C GLU A 456 -2.72 -12.98 13.55
N LYS A 457 -2.14 -11.91 14.12
CA LYS A 457 -2.85 -10.66 14.40
C LYS A 457 -2.10 -9.42 13.92
N MET A 458 -2.85 -8.39 13.54
CA MET A 458 -2.38 -7.03 13.41
C MET A 458 -2.43 -6.33 14.77
N SER A 459 -1.63 -5.26 14.93
CA SER A 459 -1.67 -4.43 16.13
C SER A 459 -3.04 -3.76 16.31
N ASP A 460 -3.44 -3.54 17.57
CA ASP A 460 -4.70 -2.86 17.89
C ASP A 460 -4.78 -1.45 17.27
N VAL A 461 -3.64 -0.77 17.17
CA VAL A 461 -3.50 0.54 16.50
C VAL A 461 -3.98 0.43 15.06
N VAL A 462 -3.40 -0.49 14.28
CA VAL A 462 -3.78 -0.71 12.87
C VAL A 462 -5.26 -1.10 12.76
N MET A 463 -5.73 -1.97 13.66
CA MET A 463 -7.11 -2.44 13.62
C MET A 463 -8.13 -1.42 14.10
N SER A 464 -7.75 -0.39 14.85
CA SER A 464 -8.68 0.60 15.42
C SER A 464 -9.13 1.69 14.44
N TYR A 465 -8.32 1.98 13.42
CA TYR A 465 -8.57 3.08 12.47
C TYR A 465 -9.10 2.54 11.13
N SER A 466 -8.30 2.61 10.07
CA SER A 466 -8.63 2.17 8.70
C SER A 466 -7.73 1.00 8.25
N PRO A 467 -7.90 -0.21 8.81
CA PRO A 467 -7.03 -1.35 8.50
C PRO A 467 -7.05 -1.74 7.01
N GLU A 468 -8.11 -1.41 6.27
CA GLU A 468 -8.22 -1.59 4.82
C GLU A 468 -7.19 -0.76 4.03
N GLN A 469 -6.73 0.38 4.54
CA GLN A 469 -5.62 1.14 3.93
C GLN A 469 -4.32 0.34 3.98
N ILE A 470 -4.02 -0.24 5.14
CA ILE A 470 -2.85 -1.11 5.31
C ILE A 470 -2.94 -2.33 4.39
N LEU A 471 -4.11 -2.95 4.29
CA LEU A 471 -4.33 -4.08 3.38
C LEU A 471 -4.08 -3.70 1.91
N ARG A 472 -4.52 -2.52 1.47
CA ARG A 472 -4.26 -2.01 0.11
C ARG A 472 -2.77 -1.77 -0.13
N GLY A 473 -2.06 -1.16 0.83
CA GLY A 473 -0.61 -0.97 0.76
C GLY A 473 0.15 -2.30 0.64
N ILE A 474 -0.16 -3.26 1.52
CA ILE A 474 0.44 -4.61 1.48
C ILE A 474 0.14 -5.29 0.14
N THR A 475 -1.10 -5.22 -0.34
CA THR A 475 -1.52 -5.87 -1.59
C THR A 475 -0.80 -5.30 -2.80
N SER A 476 -0.67 -3.98 -2.86
CA SER A 476 0.06 -3.27 -3.93
C SER A 476 1.54 -3.64 -3.94
N PHE A 477 2.16 -3.72 -2.75
CA PHE A 477 3.52 -4.24 -2.60
C PHE A 477 3.66 -5.68 -3.12
N VAL A 478 2.77 -6.59 -2.70
CA VAL A 478 2.81 -8.00 -3.12
C VAL A 478 2.71 -8.13 -4.64
N TYR A 479 1.86 -7.35 -5.29
CA TYR A 479 1.73 -7.36 -6.74
C TYR A 479 2.99 -6.86 -7.46
N ALA A 480 3.60 -5.77 -6.99
CA ALA A 480 4.84 -5.26 -7.53
C ALA A 480 6.00 -6.25 -7.34
N ALA A 481 6.15 -6.81 -6.13
CA ALA A 481 7.18 -7.79 -5.79
C ALA A 481 7.07 -9.08 -6.62
N GLU A 482 5.84 -9.61 -6.79
CA GLU A 482 5.61 -10.80 -7.61
C GLU A 482 5.68 -10.53 -9.12
N ASN A 483 5.71 -9.25 -9.53
CA ASN A 483 5.67 -8.79 -10.91
C ASN A 483 4.54 -9.51 -11.68
N THR A 484 3.35 -9.50 -11.09
CA THR A 484 2.13 -10.14 -11.61
C THR A 484 1.70 -9.53 -12.94
N GLY A 485 2.12 -8.27 -13.18
CA GLY A 485 1.61 -7.44 -14.27
C GLY A 485 0.19 -6.96 -14.00
N GLU A 486 -0.25 -6.97 -12.74
CA GLU A 486 -1.54 -6.50 -12.24
C GLU A 486 -1.27 -5.49 -11.12
N THR A 487 -2.14 -4.50 -10.94
CA THR A 487 -2.05 -3.51 -9.84
C THR A 487 -3.32 -3.60 -8.99
N LEU A 488 -3.38 -2.88 -7.87
CA LEU A 488 -4.55 -2.91 -7.00
C LEU A 488 -5.79 -2.47 -7.78
N TYR A 489 -5.69 -1.36 -8.52
CA TYR A 489 -6.82 -0.78 -9.26
C TYR A 489 -6.91 -1.20 -10.72
N GLN A 490 -5.92 -1.86 -11.33
CA GLN A 490 -6.08 -2.50 -12.65
C GLN A 490 -6.43 -3.98 -12.47
N VAL A 491 -7.72 -4.29 -12.40
CA VAL A 491 -8.20 -5.65 -12.11
C VAL A 491 -8.04 -6.54 -13.35
N LYS A 492 -7.20 -7.57 -13.23
CA LYS A 492 -7.01 -8.62 -14.26
C LYS A 492 -7.49 -9.98 -13.78
N THR A 493 -7.47 -10.18 -12.47
CA THR A 493 -7.91 -11.40 -11.80
C THR A 493 -9.08 -11.08 -10.89
N ALA A 494 -10.26 -11.58 -11.25
CA ALA A 494 -11.45 -11.50 -10.40
C ALA A 494 -11.40 -12.50 -9.24
N ALA A 495 -11.97 -12.13 -8.10
CA ALA A 495 -12.18 -13.05 -6.99
C ALA A 495 -13.16 -14.15 -7.38
N LYS A 496 -13.01 -15.34 -6.78
CA LYS A 496 -13.98 -16.42 -7.00
C LYS A 496 -15.28 -16.08 -6.31
N THR A 497 -16.40 -16.26 -7.01
CA THR A 497 -17.76 -16.07 -6.48
C THR A 497 -18.57 -17.34 -6.62
N LYS A 498 -19.43 -17.64 -5.64
CA LYS A 498 -20.51 -18.62 -5.75
C LYS A 498 -21.68 -17.96 -6.48
N GLU A 499 -22.29 -18.66 -7.43
CA GLU A 499 -23.51 -18.18 -8.07
C GLU A 499 -24.68 -18.27 -7.08
N ILE A 500 -25.40 -17.16 -6.90
CA ILE A 500 -26.57 -17.04 -6.05
C ILE A 500 -27.74 -16.68 -6.97
N THR A 501 -28.82 -17.45 -6.91
CA THR A 501 -29.98 -17.31 -7.80
C THR A 501 -31.29 -17.06 -7.05
N GLU A 502 -31.27 -17.10 -5.72
CA GLU A 502 -32.44 -16.88 -4.87
C GLU A 502 -32.10 -15.86 -3.77
N PRO A 503 -33.08 -15.03 -3.34
CA PRO A 503 -32.88 -14.08 -2.24
C PRO A 503 -32.49 -14.78 -0.93
N PHE A 504 -31.53 -14.21 -0.21
CA PHE A 504 -31.11 -14.69 1.11
C PHE A 504 -31.74 -13.87 2.25
N GLU A 505 -31.57 -14.31 3.51
CA GLU A 505 -32.30 -13.76 4.66
C GLU A 505 -32.16 -12.23 4.80
N ASP A 506 -30.96 -11.69 4.58
CA ASP A 506 -30.69 -10.24 4.61
C ASP A 506 -31.36 -9.44 3.49
N GLU A 507 -32.02 -10.06 2.50
CA GLU A 507 -32.77 -9.36 1.47
C GLU A 507 -34.29 -9.45 1.62
N LYS A 508 -34.79 -10.26 2.56
CA LYS A 508 -36.23 -10.34 2.80
C LYS A 508 -36.66 -9.12 3.60
N PRO A 509 -37.69 -8.36 3.16
CA PRO A 509 -38.30 -7.33 3.99
C PRO A 509 -38.71 -7.96 5.32
N GLN A 510 -38.13 -7.49 6.43
CA GLN A 510 -38.58 -7.90 7.76
C GLN A 510 -40.02 -7.40 7.93
N PRO A 511 -40.99 -8.25 8.29
CA PRO A 511 -42.34 -7.79 8.55
C PRO A 511 -42.29 -6.73 9.64
N ASP A 512 -42.91 -5.60 9.35
CA ASP A 512 -42.99 -4.46 10.25
C ASP A 512 -43.59 -4.91 11.59
N ALA A 513 -42.87 -4.72 12.70
CA ALA A 513 -43.28 -5.21 14.03
C ALA A 513 -44.54 -4.50 14.58
N SER A 514 -45.18 -3.63 13.79
CA SER A 514 -46.32 -2.82 14.19
C SER A 514 -47.63 -3.11 13.44
N ALA A 515 -47.71 -4.14 12.58
CA ALA A 515 -48.91 -4.42 11.78
C ALA A 515 -49.55 -5.79 12.05
N THR A 516 -49.81 -6.11 13.32
CA THR A 516 -50.86 -7.10 13.66
C THR A 516 -52.06 -6.38 14.26
N PRO A 517 -53.26 -6.42 13.64
CA PRO A 517 -54.47 -5.95 14.30
C PRO A 517 -54.77 -6.90 15.46
N SER A 518 -54.70 -6.39 16.69
CA SER A 518 -55.11 -7.12 17.88
C SER A 518 -56.60 -7.48 17.76
N ALA A 519 -56.90 -8.77 17.72
CA ALA A 519 -58.27 -9.26 17.83
C ALA A 519 -58.90 -8.79 19.15
N ALA A 520 -60.20 -8.51 19.09
CA ALA A 520 -61.05 -7.84 20.08
C ALA A 520 -60.99 -8.41 21.53
N PRO A 521 -61.29 -7.60 22.56
CA PRO A 521 -61.33 -8.06 23.95
C PRO A 521 -62.56 -8.95 24.19
N SER A 522 -62.33 -10.16 24.71
CA SER A 522 -63.40 -11.05 25.16
C SER A 522 -63.78 -10.73 26.61
N ALA A 523 -65.06 -10.41 26.82
CA ALA A 523 -65.64 -10.07 28.11
C ALA A 523 -66.26 -11.32 28.76
N VAL A 524 -65.54 -11.97 29.69
CA VAL A 524 -66.14 -12.85 30.72
C VAL A 524 -65.22 -12.88 31.97
N PRO A 525 -65.73 -12.61 33.19
CA PRO A 525 -64.96 -12.75 34.42
C PRO A 525 -65.07 -14.17 35.00
N SER A 526 -63.93 -14.81 35.31
CA SER A 526 -63.92 -16.04 36.10
C SER A 526 -63.50 -15.75 37.55
N THR A 527 -64.44 -16.00 38.44
CA THR A 527 -64.36 -15.97 39.90
C THR A 527 -63.74 -17.25 40.47
N GLY A 528 -62.77 -17.15 41.39
CA GLY A 528 -62.42 -18.24 42.34
C GLY A 528 -60.93 -18.33 42.72
N PRO A 529 -60.57 -18.33 44.02
CA PRO A 529 -59.19 -18.45 44.49
C PRO A 529 -58.82 -19.92 44.77
N SER A 530 -57.54 -20.29 44.61
CA SER A 530 -57.01 -21.51 45.21
C SER A 530 -55.54 -21.34 45.60
N ALA A 531 -55.19 -22.05 46.66
CA ALA A 531 -54.19 -21.71 47.63
C ALA A 531 -52.86 -22.46 47.49
N ALA A 532 -51.86 -21.87 48.15
CA ALA A 532 -50.75 -22.46 48.89
C ALA A 532 -49.39 -22.66 48.16
N PRO A 533 -48.28 -22.26 48.81
CA PRO A 533 -46.92 -22.32 48.28
C PRO A 533 -46.21 -23.63 48.66
N SER A 534 -45.27 -24.08 47.83
CA SER A 534 -44.36 -25.19 48.15
C SER A 534 -42.95 -24.69 48.42
N THR A 535 -42.40 -25.19 49.53
CA THR A 535 -41.08 -24.90 50.09
C THR A 535 -40.22 -26.17 50.07
N LYS A 536 -39.25 -26.31 49.15
CA LYS A 536 -37.96 -27.02 49.44
C LYS A 536 -36.91 -26.85 48.32
N PRO A 537 -35.62 -26.64 48.64
CA PRO A 537 -34.52 -26.55 47.67
C PRO A 537 -33.91 -27.92 47.35
N SER A 538 -33.25 -28.04 46.19
CA SER A 538 -32.34 -29.15 45.90
C SER A 538 -30.96 -28.62 45.51
N ALA A 539 -29.98 -28.98 46.32
CA ALA A 539 -28.55 -28.90 46.05
C ALA A 539 -28.00 -30.32 46.19
N ASN A 540 -27.24 -30.81 45.21
CA ASN A 540 -26.23 -31.84 45.45
C ASN A 540 -25.13 -31.80 44.36
N PRO A 541 -23.86 -31.62 44.75
CA PRO A 541 -22.67 -31.90 43.92
C PRO A 541 -22.22 -33.35 44.12
N SER A 542 -21.37 -33.88 43.23
CA SER A 542 -20.68 -35.16 43.46
C SER A 542 -19.16 -35.05 43.28
N THR A 543 -18.47 -35.56 44.30
CA THR A 543 -17.06 -35.97 44.46
C THR A 543 -16.79 -37.24 43.60
N ALA A 544 -15.59 -37.75 43.28
CA ALA A 544 -14.26 -37.83 43.92
C ALA A 544 -13.18 -38.37 42.88
N PRO A 545 -11.89 -38.61 43.24
CA PRO A 545 -10.70 -38.35 42.40
C PRO A 545 -9.89 -39.59 41.94
N SER A 546 -8.78 -39.39 41.20
CA SER A 546 -7.65 -40.35 41.12
C SER A 546 -6.29 -39.66 40.91
N VAL A 547 -5.28 -40.20 41.59
CA VAL A 547 -3.90 -39.70 41.81
C VAL A 547 -2.87 -40.51 40.99
N SER A 548 -1.75 -39.88 40.63
CA SER A 548 -0.52 -40.47 40.02
C SER A 548 0.29 -41.33 41.01
N PRO A 549 1.40 -42.04 40.63
CA PRO A 549 2.70 -41.43 40.28
C PRO A 549 3.56 -42.22 39.24
N SER A 550 4.81 -41.76 39.07
CA SER A 550 5.75 -41.89 37.94
C SER A 550 6.93 -42.87 38.17
N THR A 551 7.78 -43.01 37.12
CA THR A 551 9.23 -43.35 37.05
C THR A 551 9.70 -44.78 36.64
N ALA A 552 10.74 -44.79 35.77
CA ALA A 552 11.54 -45.91 35.21
C ALA A 552 12.66 -46.38 36.20
N PRO A 553 13.62 -47.34 35.94
CA PRO A 553 14.36 -47.61 34.68
C PRO A 553 14.89 -49.06 34.36
N SER A 554 15.41 -49.20 33.12
CA SER A 554 16.57 -49.98 32.59
C SER A 554 16.79 -51.49 32.87
N ALA A 555 16.93 -52.29 31.79
CA ALA A 555 18.07 -53.20 31.55
C ALA A 555 18.04 -53.77 30.10
N SER A 556 19.21 -53.82 29.45
CA SER A 556 19.52 -54.59 28.21
C SER A 556 20.15 -55.94 28.62
N PRO A 557 20.17 -57.00 27.77
CA PRO A 557 21.24 -57.11 26.76
C PRO A 557 20.94 -57.88 25.43
N VAL A 558 21.59 -57.38 24.37
CA VAL A 558 22.43 -58.06 23.34
C VAL A 558 21.97 -59.35 22.60
N ALA A 559 21.75 -59.13 21.30
CA ALA A 559 22.15 -59.85 20.06
C ALA A 559 21.77 -61.32 19.76
N ALA A 560 21.18 -61.50 18.58
CA ALA A 560 21.64 -62.51 17.61
C ALA A 560 21.44 -61.99 16.18
N ASP A 561 22.48 -62.25 15.38
CA ASP A 561 22.75 -61.81 14.02
C ASP A 561 21.83 -62.48 12.99
N GLY A 562 21.61 -61.81 11.86
CA GLY A 562 20.69 -62.23 10.81
C GLY A 562 20.77 -61.33 9.59
N THR A 563 21.86 -61.48 8.85
CA THR A 563 22.15 -60.96 7.52
C THR A 563 20.92 -60.59 6.68
N ASP A 564 20.74 -59.30 6.38
CA ASP A 564 20.03 -58.91 5.17
C ASP A 564 20.64 -57.66 4.52
N LYS A 565 20.65 -57.70 3.20
CA LYS A 565 21.35 -56.80 2.29
C LYS A 565 21.03 -55.34 2.61
N SER A 566 22.04 -54.48 2.59
CA SER A 566 21.87 -53.03 2.66
C SER A 566 21.03 -52.53 1.49
N VAL A 567 19.70 -52.52 1.66
CA VAL A 567 18.78 -51.83 0.76
C VAL A 567 18.94 -50.36 1.05
N SER A 568 19.56 -49.61 0.13
CA SER A 568 19.62 -48.15 0.21
C SER A 568 18.20 -47.61 0.42
N LYS A 569 17.90 -47.07 1.61
CA LYS A 569 16.59 -46.45 1.89
C LYS A 569 16.30 -45.41 0.81
N LYS A 570 15.26 -45.63 0.01
CA LYS A 570 14.83 -44.70 -1.05
C LYS A 570 14.41 -43.38 -0.39
N ASN A 571 14.77 -42.26 -1.01
CA ASN A 571 14.32 -40.92 -0.65
C ASN A 571 13.65 -40.26 -1.87
N PRO A 572 12.42 -40.66 -2.21
CA PRO A 572 11.71 -40.17 -3.39
C PRO A 572 11.36 -38.68 -3.27
N ALA A 573 11.24 -38.00 -4.40
CA ALA A 573 10.77 -36.62 -4.48
C ALA A 573 9.23 -36.57 -4.39
N LYS A 574 8.69 -35.80 -3.43
CA LYS A 574 7.25 -35.54 -3.27
C LYS A 574 6.78 -34.38 -4.16
N LYS A 575 7.55 -33.28 -4.22
CA LYS A 575 7.23 -32.08 -5.01
C LYS A 575 8.49 -31.49 -5.63
N ILE A 576 8.39 -31.02 -6.88
CA ILE A 576 9.47 -30.27 -7.53
C ILE A 576 8.95 -29.00 -8.19
N VAL A 577 9.71 -27.91 -8.08
CA VAL A 577 9.37 -26.62 -8.70
C VAL A 577 10.64 -25.98 -9.24
N ALA A 578 10.61 -25.46 -10.47
CA ALA A 578 11.73 -24.68 -10.98
C ALA A 578 11.82 -23.32 -10.27
N SER A 579 13.02 -22.95 -9.78
CA SER A 579 13.24 -21.65 -9.12
C SER A 579 12.98 -20.47 -10.04
N LYS A 580 13.19 -20.62 -11.35
CA LYS A 580 12.83 -19.63 -12.37
C LYS A 580 12.09 -20.33 -13.52
N LYS A 581 10.86 -19.90 -13.82
CA LYS A 581 10.06 -20.44 -14.94
C LYS A 581 10.60 -19.99 -16.31
N LYS A 582 11.26 -18.83 -16.38
CA LYS A 582 11.89 -18.26 -17.58
C LYS A 582 13.34 -17.89 -17.27
N VAL A 583 14.27 -18.19 -18.18
CA VAL A 583 15.69 -17.86 -18.04
C VAL A 583 16.24 -17.36 -19.39
N ASN A 584 16.84 -16.18 -19.38
CA ASN A 584 17.46 -15.58 -20.57
C ASN A 584 18.93 -16.02 -20.67
N THR A 585 19.40 -16.37 -21.88
CA THR A 585 20.82 -16.71 -22.12
C THR A 585 21.22 -16.43 -23.57
N LYS A 586 22.53 -16.43 -23.86
CA LYS A 586 23.07 -16.26 -25.22
C LYS A 586 23.37 -17.61 -25.86
N LYS A 587 23.22 -17.74 -27.19
CA LYS A 587 23.65 -18.95 -27.94
C LYS A 587 25.07 -19.35 -27.55
N GLY A 588 25.29 -20.65 -27.29
CA GLY A 588 26.60 -21.21 -26.95
C GLY A 588 26.98 -21.11 -25.47
N LYS A 589 26.29 -20.30 -24.65
CA LYS A 589 26.58 -20.20 -23.21
C LYS A 589 25.91 -21.33 -22.42
N THR A 590 26.50 -21.65 -21.27
CA THR A 590 25.96 -22.62 -20.32
C THR A 590 25.22 -21.88 -19.22
N VAL A 591 23.98 -22.26 -18.95
CA VAL A 591 23.14 -21.66 -17.92
C VAL A 591 22.80 -22.69 -16.84
N LYS A 592 22.65 -22.20 -15.60
CA LYS A 592 22.32 -23.01 -14.42
C LYS A 592 20.81 -22.93 -14.17
N LEU A 593 20.14 -24.07 -14.23
CA LEU A 593 18.75 -24.23 -13.80
C LEU A 593 18.73 -24.79 -12.39
N VAL A 594 17.93 -24.20 -11.50
CA VAL A 594 17.75 -24.70 -10.13
C VAL A 594 16.31 -25.17 -9.98
N ILE A 595 16.16 -26.40 -9.49
CA ILE A 595 14.88 -27.03 -9.21
C ILE A 595 14.82 -27.26 -7.71
N LYS A 596 13.89 -26.60 -7.01
CA LYS A 596 13.58 -26.87 -5.60
C LYS A 596 12.92 -28.25 -5.51
N VAL A 597 13.34 -29.07 -4.56
CA VAL A 597 12.86 -30.46 -4.38
C VAL A 597 12.49 -30.68 -2.93
N THR A 598 11.23 -31.03 -2.70
CA THR A 598 10.77 -31.57 -1.42
C THR A 598 10.85 -33.09 -1.52
N ALA A 599 11.87 -33.68 -0.90
CA ALA A 599 12.00 -35.13 -0.79
C ALA A 599 11.28 -35.64 0.46
N GLU A 600 11.02 -36.94 0.52
CA GLU A 600 10.39 -37.57 1.69
C GLU A 600 11.16 -37.33 2.99
N ASN A 601 12.50 -37.42 2.94
CA ASN A 601 13.40 -36.90 3.96
C ASN A 601 14.02 -35.57 3.46
N PRO A 602 13.62 -34.42 4.04
CA PRO A 602 14.07 -33.11 3.60
C PRO A 602 15.56 -32.85 3.87
N LYS A 603 16.16 -33.55 4.84
CA LYS A 603 17.57 -33.41 5.23
C LYS A 603 18.54 -34.14 4.27
N LYS A 604 18.03 -34.96 3.35
CA LYS A 604 18.86 -35.72 2.39
C LYS A 604 18.48 -35.39 0.94
N ALA A 605 19.43 -35.53 0.01
CA ALA A 605 19.14 -35.41 -1.42
C ALA A 605 18.19 -36.53 -1.89
N THR A 606 17.38 -36.27 -2.92
CA THR A 606 16.52 -37.32 -3.48
C THR A 606 17.34 -38.41 -4.19
N THR A 607 16.91 -39.65 -4.00
CA THR A 607 17.49 -40.81 -4.71
C THR A 607 16.93 -40.95 -6.12
N ASP A 608 15.83 -40.27 -6.47
CA ASP A 608 15.14 -40.43 -7.74
C ASP A 608 16.00 -40.03 -8.95
N ALA A 609 15.87 -40.77 -10.05
CA ALA A 609 16.52 -40.45 -11.31
C ALA A 609 16.00 -39.11 -11.87
N VAL A 610 16.91 -38.31 -12.43
CA VAL A 610 16.61 -36.98 -13.00
C VAL A 610 16.72 -37.08 -14.52
N LYS A 611 15.61 -36.87 -15.22
CA LYS A 611 15.56 -36.85 -16.68
C LYS A 611 15.30 -35.42 -17.16
N VAL A 612 16.16 -34.92 -18.02
CA VAL A 612 16.07 -33.57 -18.59
C VAL A 612 15.90 -33.69 -20.10
N THR A 613 14.84 -33.10 -20.63
CA THR A 613 14.53 -33.13 -22.07
C THR A 613 14.24 -31.72 -22.57
N GLY A 614 14.75 -31.38 -23.74
CA GLY A 614 14.53 -30.08 -24.37
C GLY A 614 15.16 -30.06 -25.76
N LYS A 615 14.52 -29.37 -26.71
CA LYS A 615 15.07 -29.21 -28.06
C LYS A 615 16.28 -28.26 -28.01
N LYS A 616 17.31 -28.54 -28.81
CA LYS A 616 18.45 -27.63 -29.05
C LYS A 616 19.19 -27.16 -27.77
N ILE A 617 19.24 -28.04 -26.76
CA ILE A 617 20.06 -27.87 -25.55
C ILE A 617 20.98 -29.09 -25.35
N LYS A 618 22.09 -28.92 -24.64
CA LYS A 618 22.94 -30.03 -24.19
C LYS A 618 23.11 -29.97 -22.67
N VAL A 619 22.69 -31.01 -21.96
CA VAL A 619 22.91 -31.12 -20.51
C VAL A 619 24.39 -31.37 -20.24
N LYS A 620 24.99 -30.59 -19.35
CA LYS A 620 26.41 -30.65 -19.00
C LYS A 620 26.67 -31.29 -17.65
N LYS A 621 25.86 -30.95 -16.65
CA LYS A 621 26.03 -31.47 -15.29
C LYS A 621 24.70 -31.44 -14.55
N ILE A 622 24.42 -32.49 -13.78
CA ILE A 622 23.32 -32.55 -12.82
C ILE A 622 23.93 -32.76 -11.44
N THR A 623 23.52 -31.96 -10.46
CA THR A 623 23.98 -32.08 -9.08
C THR A 623 22.76 -32.10 -8.17
N LYS A 624 22.64 -33.14 -7.33
CA LYS A 624 21.57 -33.28 -6.34
C LYS A 624 22.12 -32.89 -4.97
N LYS A 625 21.38 -32.07 -4.22
CA LYS A 625 21.61 -31.76 -2.80
C LYS A 625 20.28 -31.83 -2.05
N ALA A 626 20.32 -31.82 -0.73
CA ALA A 626 19.11 -31.65 0.07
C ALA A 626 18.38 -30.36 -0.37
N GLY A 627 17.06 -30.44 -0.56
CA GLY A 627 16.21 -29.32 -0.99
C GLY A 627 16.32 -28.87 -2.45
N LYS A 628 17.32 -29.28 -3.23
CA LYS A 628 17.49 -28.79 -4.63
C LYS A 628 18.28 -29.67 -5.58
N ILE A 629 17.94 -29.58 -6.86
CA ILE A 629 18.71 -30.10 -7.99
C ILE A 629 19.18 -28.95 -8.87
N THR A 630 20.47 -28.94 -9.19
CA THR A 630 21.08 -27.98 -10.12
C THR A 630 21.41 -28.65 -11.44
N ILE A 631 21.00 -28.06 -12.55
CA ILE A 631 21.20 -28.58 -13.91
C ILE A 631 21.92 -27.52 -14.74
N LYS A 632 23.14 -27.80 -15.21
CA LYS A 632 23.85 -26.94 -16.17
C LYS A 632 23.45 -27.36 -17.59
N VAL A 633 22.88 -26.46 -18.37
CA VAL A 633 22.47 -26.69 -19.78
C VAL A 633 23.15 -25.71 -20.72
N LYS A 634 23.74 -26.20 -21.80
CA LYS A 634 24.33 -25.38 -22.88
C LYS A 634 23.27 -25.10 -23.94
N ALA A 635 23.05 -23.83 -24.26
CA ALA A 635 22.12 -23.39 -25.31
C ALA A 635 22.76 -23.56 -26.70
N LEU A 636 22.14 -24.34 -27.61
CA LEU A 636 22.74 -24.64 -28.92
C LEU A 636 22.23 -23.77 -30.07
N LYS A 637 20.97 -23.31 -30.02
CA LYS A 637 20.34 -22.49 -31.07
C LYS A 637 19.47 -21.38 -30.49
N LYS A 638 19.39 -20.23 -31.18
CA LYS A 638 18.56 -19.08 -30.79
C LYS A 638 17.07 -19.42 -30.78
N GLY A 639 16.29 -18.65 -30.04
CA GLY A 639 14.84 -18.76 -29.89
C GLY A 639 14.39 -19.35 -28.55
N LYS A 640 13.07 -19.40 -28.35
CA LYS A 640 12.43 -19.92 -27.14
C LYS A 640 12.50 -21.45 -27.11
N GLN A 641 13.10 -22.02 -26.06
CA GLN A 641 13.20 -23.48 -25.86
C GLN A 641 12.60 -23.88 -24.51
N VAL A 642 11.76 -24.93 -24.48
CA VAL A 642 11.20 -25.46 -23.23
C VAL A 642 12.01 -26.67 -22.78
N VAL A 643 12.56 -26.59 -21.57
CA VAL A 643 13.29 -27.66 -20.88
C VAL A 643 12.35 -28.31 -19.87
N LYS A 644 11.95 -29.56 -20.11
CA LYS A 644 11.19 -30.39 -19.18
C LYS A 644 12.16 -31.14 -18.26
N VAL A 645 11.97 -31.03 -16.96
CA VAL A 645 12.73 -31.77 -15.93
C VAL A 645 11.78 -32.72 -15.21
N LYS A 646 12.12 -34.01 -15.18
CA LYS A 646 11.38 -35.04 -14.45
C LYS A 646 12.28 -35.63 -13.36
N VAL A 647 11.74 -35.78 -12.16
CA VAL A 647 12.41 -36.37 -10.99
C VAL A 647 11.44 -37.39 -10.40
N GLY A 648 11.72 -38.68 -10.57
CA GLY A 648 10.77 -39.73 -10.21
C GLY A 648 9.43 -39.57 -10.94
N LYS A 649 8.34 -39.43 -10.18
CA LYS A 649 6.99 -39.19 -10.73
C LYS A 649 6.69 -37.70 -10.99
N ALA A 650 7.42 -36.77 -10.37
CA ALA A 650 7.16 -35.33 -10.48
C ALA A 650 7.84 -34.70 -11.72
N SER A 651 7.25 -33.65 -12.28
CA SER A 651 7.83 -32.94 -13.43
C SER A 651 7.61 -31.42 -13.37
N THR A 652 8.54 -30.66 -13.95
CA THR A 652 8.44 -29.20 -14.09
C THR A 652 9.03 -28.73 -15.42
N LYS A 653 8.78 -27.48 -15.81
CA LYS A 653 9.21 -26.89 -17.07
C LYS A 653 9.93 -25.57 -16.83
N VAL A 654 11.01 -25.34 -17.59
CA VAL A 654 11.73 -24.06 -17.64
C VAL A 654 11.79 -23.60 -19.09
N THR A 655 11.41 -22.36 -19.34
CA THR A 655 11.54 -21.71 -20.64
C THR A 655 12.89 -21.00 -20.73
N LEU A 656 13.71 -21.37 -21.69
CA LEU A 656 14.94 -20.67 -22.04
C LEU A 656 14.68 -19.72 -23.21
N ASN A 657 14.90 -18.43 -23.02
CA ASN A 657 14.94 -17.46 -24.11
C ASN A 657 16.38 -17.28 -24.54
N ILE A 658 16.74 -17.88 -25.69
CA ILE A 658 18.12 -17.88 -26.18
C ILE A 658 18.27 -16.76 -27.22
N ARG A 659 18.97 -15.68 -26.84
CA ARG A 659 19.30 -14.55 -27.72
C ARG A 659 20.55 -14.80 -28.57
#